data_AF-A0A1I0MTH8-F1
#
_entry.id   AF-A0A1I0MTH8-F1
#
_cell.length_a   1.000
_cell.length_b   1.000
_cell.length_c   1.000
_cell.angle_alpha   90.00
_cell.angle_beta   90.00
_cell.angle_gamma   90.00
#
_symmetry.space_group_name_H-M   'P 1'
#
loop_
_entity.id
_entity.type
_entity.pdbx_description
1 polymer ?
#
loop_
_entity_poly.entity_id
_entity_poly.type
_entity_poly.pdbx_seq_one_letter_code
_entity_poly.pdbx_strand_id
1 'polypeptide(L)'
;MFFAILLLMYTVASVETMFASRSGAHFIFMGAEIPLSMLTGVLSSLANILLIFLVIYFGKPGFITAVSVLALQFPMIVFSFTVSRNPAILSGLFTNIFTLIAIILIYQRNRKIEKFQDAEIDHLKEQQNLSQRLFEQTATALVNAIDAKDKYSHGHSMRVAEYSEKIAREMGKSDEECYQIYYSALLHDVGKIGIRIDILNKKGKLTDEEYENVKLHPVFGNQILSSISEYPYLSIGAHYHHERYDGKGYPEKLKGEDIPEIARIISVADAYDAMTSKRSYRDAIPQQLVREEIVKNAGTQFDPEIAKIMQKIIDRDVEYEMKEKETVKELAGKNVLHCGEYRAEISDGIIIIPAVTKMRMKCAPEGDTNGMPSMILFDSLDGRVHKEEKTKEDLCYYEFAEIRFDGETVCRGARKVKVDIDGVEQGVDTGLQEKEYVIEAVRCKDHALIKIDDGSKMVTVTVALPDSSRYTYIGLTGENCRISDVAISKSKDWVSEDYIPRIAEKISYIEGPQGDVPNVQIDGHRTESTAGIPITDGLEISFHTMSLPTSRLIWHCPFIEIFHSRDGSVNGKDYRDYALVRLDGENWKGEGESDDQLTIEKTDEFKSWEDWKSYNRKGYDCTVRFGRQGNVITVDTVNYGIVIHNVTTVLDGKNDIYAALSGDQCALTDIRISK
;
A
#
# COMPACT_ATOMS: atom_id res chain seq x y z
N MET A 1 51.56 1.33 3.09
CA MET A 1 52.71 0.73 2.37
C MET A 1 53.35 1.72 1.39
N PHE A 2 52.62 2.26 0.40
CA PHE A 2 53.14 3.24 -0.58
C PHE A 2 53.78 4.49 0.05
N PHE A 3 53.14 5.04 1.09
CA PHE A 3 53.65 6.20 1.85
C PHE A 3 54.97 5.94 2.59
N ALA A 4 55.13 4.75 3.19
CA ALA A 4 56.34 4.38 3.91
C ALA A 4 57.53 4.19 2.95
N ILE A 5 57.26 3.71 1.74
CA ILE A 5 58.26 3.52 0.68
C ILE A 5 58.75 4.88 0.15
N LEU A 6 57.84 5.82 -0.15
CA LEU A 6 58.20 7.18 -0.57
C LEU A 6 58.97 7.94 0.51
N LEU A 7 58.58 7.77 1.77
CA LEU A 7 59.29 8.35 2.90
C LEU A 7 60.69 7.78 3.07
N LEU A 8 60.80 6.45 3.00
CA LEU A 8 62.08 5.73 3.08
C LEU A 8 63.00 6.17 1.93
N MET A 9 62.51 6.19 0.69
CA MET A 9 63.28 6.65 -0.47
C MET A 9 63.72 8.12 -0.33
N TYR A 10 62.86 8.99 0.22
CA TYR A 10 63.22 10.39 0.43
C TYR A 10 64.25 10.58 1.56
N THR A 11 64.09 9.86 2.68
CA THR A 11 65.08 9.86 3.77
C THR A 11 66.42 9.29 3.33
N VAL A 12 66.43 8.18 2.58
CA VAL A 12 67.63 7.57 2.01
C VAL A 12 68.32 8.54 1.04
N ALA A 13 67.58 9.16 0.12
CA ALA A 13 68.12 10.18 -0.79
C ALA A 13 68.70 11.39 -0.03
N SER A 14 68.04 11.84 1.04
CA SER A 14 68.53 12.97 1.86
C SER A 14 69.80 12.63 2.67
N VAL A 15 69.97 11.35 3.07
CA VAL A 15 71.17 10.88 3.78
C VAL A 15 72.33 10.66 2.81
N GLU A 16 72.09 10.02 1.65
CA GLU A 16 73.12 9.83 0.62
C GLU A 16 73.67 11.16 0.09
N THR A 17 72.80 12.15 -0.09
CA THR A 17 73.19 13.50 -0.52
C THR A 17 74.05 14.23 0.52
N MET A 18 73.84 13.97 1.82
CA MET A 18 74.64 14.52 2.92
C MET A 18 76.06 13.90 2.97
N PHE A 19 76.21 12.63 2.62
CA PHE A 19 77.51 11.97 2.46
C PHE A 19 78.23 12.41 1.18
N ALA A 20 77.49 12.57 0.09
CA ALA A 20 77.98 13.04 -1.20
C ALA A 20 78.51 14.48 -1.19
N SER A 21 77.92 15.39 -0.41
CA SER A 21 78.42 16.77 -0.33
C SER A 21 79.77 16.92 0.39
N ARG A 22 80.21 15.87 1.12
CA ARG A 22 81.47 15.85 1.88
C ARG A 22 82.68 15.43 1.04
N SER A 23 82.48 14.74 -0.08
CA SER A 23 83.56 14.13 -0.87
C SER A 23 84.14 15.05 -1.96
N GLY A 24 83.51 16.20 -2.24
CA GLY A 24 83.91 17.07 -3.36
C GLY A 24 83.69 16.44 -4.74
N ALA A 25 82.86 15.39 -4.83
CA ALA A 25 82.64 14.66 -6.07
C ALA A 25 81.84 15.49 -7.10
N HIS A 26 82.28 15.43 -8.34
CA HIS A 26 81.61 15.99 -9.51
C HIS A 26 81.06 14.85 -10.38
N PHE A 27 79.92 15.07 -11.02
CA PHE A 27 79.43 14.18 -12.06
C PHE A 27 79.36 14.94 -13.39
N ILE A 28 79.73 14.28 -14.48
CA ILE A 28 79.77 14.88 -15.81
C ILE A 28 78.42 14.65 -16.48
N PHE A 29 77.67 15.74 -16.69
CA PHE A 29 76.40 15.71 -17.41
C PHE A 29 76.50 16.59 -18.64
N MET A 30 76.29 16.01 -19.83
CA MET A 30 76.42 16.69 -21.13
C MET A 30 77.73 17.51 -21.27
N GLY A 31 78.85 16.97 -20.76
CA GLY A 31 80.17 17.59 -20.88
C GLY A 31 80.49 18.68 -19.84
N ALA A 32 79.57 19.01 -18.93
CA ALA A 32 79.82 19.94 -17.83
C ALA A 32 80.02 19.19 -16.50
N GLU A 33 81.05 19.58 -15.72
CA GLU A 33 81.28 19.08 -14.37
C GLU A 33 80.33 19.76 -13.38
N ILE A 34 79.31 19.04 -12.93
CA ILE A 34 78.34 19.57 -11.96
C ILE A 34 78.70 19.02 -10.58
N PRO A 35 78.86 19.88 -9.56
CA PRO A 35 79.11 19.43 -8.20
C PRO A 35 77.88 18.68 -7.68
N LEU A 36 78.11 17.52 -7.07
CA LEU A 36 77.05 16.64 -6.58
C LEU A 36 76.14 17.33 -5.52
N SER A 37 76.64 18.40 -4.89
CA SER A 37 75.87 19.29 -4.01
C SER A 37 74.69 19.99 -4.71
N MET A 38 74.78 20.32 -6.00
CA MET A 38 73.65 20.90 -6.75
C MET A 38 72.51 19.90 -6.98
N LEU A 39 72.82 18.61 -7.14
CA LEU A 39 71.83 17.55 -7.31
C LEU A 39 70.95 17.39 -6.06
N THR A 40 71.51 17.67 -4.88
CA THR A 40 70.81 17.59 -3.58
C THR A 40 69.64 18.58 -3.48
N GLY A 41 69.81 19.80 -4.01
CA GLY A 41 68.76 20.83 -4.04
C GLY A 41 67.61 20.46 -4.99
N VAL A 42 67.92 19.81 -6.11
CA VAL A 42 66.91 19.33 -7.07
C VAL A 42 66.07 18.20 -6.45
N LEU A 43 66.70 17.22 -5.81
CA LEU A 43 66.02 16.11 -5.15
C LEU A 43 65.13 16.57 -3.97
N SER A 44 65.62 17.52 -3.17
CA SER A 44 64.84 18.15 -2.09
C SER A 44 63.59 18.87 -2.62
N SER A 45 63.75 19.63 -3.72
CA SER A 45 62.64 20.36 -4.35
C SER A 45 61.57 19.41 -4.90
N LEU A 46 61.97 18.32 -5.56
CA LEU A 46 61.06 17.29 -6.10
C LEU A 46 60.24 16.61 -5.00
N ALA A 47 60.86 16.35 -3.85
CA ALA A 47 60.16 15.73 -2.74
C ALA A 47 59.23 16.69 -1.99
N ASN A 48 59.57 17.97 -1.88
CA ASN A 48 58.65 18.98 -1.36
C ASN A 48 57.42 19.14 -2.27
N ILE A 49 57.58 19.03 -3.59
CA ILE A 49 56.45 18.96 -4.54
C ILE A 49 55.58 17.73 -4.27
N LEU A 50 56.20 16.56 -4.05
CA LEU A 50 55.48 15.33 -3.71
C LEU A 50 54.67 15.47 -2.40
N LEU A 51 55.24 16.11 -1.37
CA LEU A 51 54.53 16.40 -0.13
C LEU A 51 53.29 17.27 -0.35
N ILE A 52 53.37 18.27 -1.23
CA ILE A 52 52.21 19.08 -1.63
C ILE A 52 51.14 18.21 -2.32
N PHE A 53 51.54 17.32 -3.23
CA PHE A 53 50.61 16.39 -3.88
C PHE A 53 49.87 15.48 -2.89
N LEU A 54 50.55 15.05 -1.81
CA LEU A 54 49.90 14.25 -0.77
C LEU A 54 48.76 15.01 -0.09
N VAL A 55 48.93 16.30 0.16
CA VAL A 55 47.90 17.14 0.81
C VAL A 55 46.72 17.40 -0.13
N ILE A 56 47.00 17.58 -1.42
CA ILE A 56 45.96 17.78 -2.44
C ILE A 56 45.10 16.52 -2.59
N TYR A 57 45.70 15.34 -2.68
CA TYR A 57 44.98 14.11 -3.01
C TYR A 57 44.40 13.40 -1.77
N PHE A 58 45.10 13.44 -0.65
CA PHE A 58 44.71 12.70 0.56
C PHE A 58 44.16 13.60 1.67
N GLY A 59 43.93 14.89 1.42
CA GLY A 59 43.29 15.80 2.39
C GLY A 59 43.93 15.79 3.78
N LYS A 60 43.14 15.53 4.82
CA LYS A 60 43.56 15.54 6.24
C LYS A 60 44.69 14.53 6.56
N PRO A 61 44.62 13.22 6.19
CA PRO A 61 45.73 12.31 6.40
C PRO A 61 46.98 12.68 5.58
N GLY A 62 46.81 13.26 4.38
CA GLY A 62 47.91 13.82 3.60
C GLY A 62 48.62 14.99 4.30
N PHE A 63 47.85 15.92 4.88
CA PHE A 63 48.35 17.05 5.65
C PHE A 63 49.15 16.62 6.89
N ILE A 64 48.58 15.72 7.71
CA ILE A 64 49.25 15.20 8.92
C ILE A 64 50.57 14.54 8.53
N THR A 65 50.55 13.70 7.49
CA THR A 65 51.75 13.04 6.98
C THR A 65 52.79 14.07 6.55
N ALA A 66 52.44 15.02 5.68
CA ALA A 66 53.40 15.99 5.16
C ALA A 66 54.04 16.87 6.26
N VAL A 67 53.27 17.27 7.26
CA VAL A 67 53.78 18.03 8.42
C VAL A 67 54.73 17.18 9.26
N SER A 68 54.41 15.91 9.54
CA SER A 68 55.29 15.00 10.28
C SER A 68 56.63 14.78 9.59
N VAL A 69 56.64 14.69 8.26
CA VAL A 69 57.87 14.51 7.46
C VAL A 69 58.77 15.73 7.53
N LEU A 70 58.21 16.93 7.37
CA LEU A 70 58.97 18.18 7.47
C LEU A 70 59.51 18.41 8.89
N ALA A 71 58.74 18.04 9.93
CA ALA A 71 59.15 18.17 11.32
C ALA A 71 60.36 17.27 11.66
N LEU A 72 60.40 16.04 11.14
CA LEU A 72 61.52 15.11 11.34
C LEU A 72 62.82 15.57 10.66
N GLN A 73 62.73 16.37 9.59
CA GLN A 73 63.89 16.85 8.84
C GLN A 73 64.57 18.06 9.48
N PHE A 74 63.84 18.84 10.27
CA PHE A 74 64.35 20.07 10.84
C PHE A 74 65.61 19.85 11.71
N PRO A 75 65.66 18.89 12.67
CA PRO A 75 66.87 18.61 13.44
C PRO A 75 68.04 18.13 12.59
N MET A 76 67.77 17.34 11.53
CA MET A 76 68.80 16.80 10.64
C MET A 76 69.49 17.90 9.83
N ILE A 77 68.73 18.87 9.33
CA ILE A 77 69.28 20.00 8.56
C ILE A 77 70.11 20.92 9.48
N VAL A 78 69.63 21.18 10.70
CA VAL A 78 70.36 21.98 11.71
C VAL A 78 71.66 21.30 12.14
N PHE A 79 71.63 19.99 12.39
CA PHE A 79 72.81 19.20 12.70
C PHE A 79 73.82 19.21 11.54
N SER A 80 73.34 19.03 10.30
CA SER A 80 74.17 19.04 9.09
C SER A 80 74.85 20.39 8.86
N PHE A 81 74.15 21.49 9.10
CA PHE A 81 74.74 22.83 9.06
C PHE A 81 75.82 23.01 10.13
N THR A 82 75.55 22.59 11.37
CA THR A 82 76.49 22.70 12.50
C THR A 82 77.79 21.93 12.25
N VAL A 83 77.70 20.75 11.62
CA VAL A 83 78.85 19.88 11.34
C VAL A 83 79.63 20.32 10.09
N SER A 84 78.95 20.75 9.03
CA SER A 84 79.60 21.06 7.74
C SER A 84 80.00 22.52 7.54
N ARG A 85 79.39 23.45 8.30
CA ARG A 85 79.54 24.91 8.17
C ARG A 85 79.27 25.47 6.76
N ASN A 86 78.53 24.74 5.92
CA ASN A 86 78.18 25.21 4.58
C ASN A 86 76.88 26.04 4.61
N PRO A 87 76.91 27.35 4.28
CA PRO A 87 75.71 28.20 4.30
C PRO A 87 74.67 27.79 3.25
N ALA A 88 75.03 27.04 2.21
CA ALA A 88 74.07 26.55 1.21
C ALA A 88 73.01 25.63 1.85
N ILE A 89 73.28 24.99 2.98
CA ILE A 89 72.34 24.11 3.70
C ILE A 89 71.19 24.91 4.33
N LEU A 90 71.41 26.19 4.67
CA LEU A 90 70.35 27.06 5.18
C LEU A 90 69.23 27.28 4.15
N SER A 91 69.53 27.22 2.84
CA SER A 91 68.51 27.32 1.79
C SER A 91 67.46 26.19 1.87
N GLY A 92 67.84 25.02 2.38
CA GLY A 92 66.94 23.90 2.67
C GLY A 92 65.94 24.20 3.79
N LEU A 93 66.34 24.96 4.81
CA LEU A 93 65.44 25.40 5.87
C LEU A 93 64.39 26.37 5.32
N PHE A 94 64.81 27.35 4.51
CA PHE A 94 63.89 28.30 3.91
C PHE A 94 62.88 27.61 2.98
N THR A 95 63.33 26.70 2.11
CA THR A 95 62.44 25.94 1.20
C THR A 95 61.46 25.04 1.96
N ASN A 96 61.87 24.39 3.05
CA ASN A 96 60.96 23.62 3.91
C ASN A 96 59.95 24.51 4.64
N ILE A 97 60.35 25.69 5.11
CA ILE A 97 59.43 26.68 5.71
C ILE A 97 58.40 27.16 4.67
N PHE A 98 58.83 27.50 3.46
CA PHE A 98 57.92 27.87 2.37
C PHE A 98 56.96 26.74 2.00
N THR A 99 57.45 25.50 1.95
CA THR A 99 56.64 24.31 1.67
C THR A 99 55.61 24.07 2.78
N LEU A 100 55.99 24.23 4.05
CA LEU A 100 55.07 24.12 5.19
C LEU A 100 53.96 25.18 5.11
N ILE A 101 54.30 26.43 4.82
CA ILE A 101 53.32 27.50 4.61
C ILE A 101 52.38 27.16 3.45
N ALA A 102 52.90 26.69 2.32
CA ALA A 102 52.11 26.30 1.16
C ALA A 102 51.13 25.16 1.49
N ILE A 103 51.59 24.13 2.22
CA ILE A 103 50.77 23.01 2.68
C ILE A 103 49.62 23.48 3.59
N ILE A 104 49.89 24.38 4.54
CA ILE A 104 48.87 24.94 5.43
C ILE A 104 47.83 25.73 4.62
N LEU A 105 48.28 26.58 3.68
CA LEU A 105 47.38 27.37 2.83
C LEU A 105 46.50 26.48 1.95
N ILE A 106 47.08 25.45 1.32
CA ILE A 106 46.35 24.50 0.47
C ILE A 106 45.33 23.71 1.30
N TYR A 107 45.72 23.21 2.47
CA TYR A 107 44.80 22.50 3.35
C TYR A 107 43.65 23.39 3.84
N GLN A 108 43.94 24.63 4.26
CA GLN A 108 42.90 25.59 4.64
C GLN A 108 41.97 25.92 3.47
N ARG A 109 42.50 26.09 2.27
CA ARG A 109 41.72 26.31 1.05
C ARG A 109 40.81 25.12 0.75
N ASN A 110 41.34 23.90 0.74
CA ASN A 110 40.57 22.69 0.44
C ASN A 110 39.43 22.50 1.44
N ARG A 111 39.70 22.66 2.74
CA ARG A 111 38.67 22.60 3.78
C ARG A 111 37.60 23.69 3.61
N LYS A 112 37.98 24.88 3.13
CA LYS A 112 37.02 25.96 2.86
C LYS A 112 36.15 25.60 1.64
N ILE A 113 36.73 25.00 0.61
CA ILE A 113 36.01 24.54 -0.60
C ILE A 113 35.01 23.45 -0.23
N GLU A 114 35.42 22.43 0.52
CA GLU A 114 34.51 21.36 0.99
C GLU A 114 33.32 21.94 1.74
N LYS A 115 33.57 22.86 2.69
CA LYS A 115 32.48 23.55 3.42
C LYS A 115 31.55 24.36 2.52
N PHE A 116 32.08 25.02 1.50
CA PHE A 116 31.25 25.77 0.55
C PHE A 116 30.43 24.83 -0.33
N GLN A 117 30.99 23.69 -0.75
CA GLN A 117 30.28 22.68 -1.52
C GLN A 117 29.14 22.05 -0.69
N ASP A 118 29.42 21.68 0.56
CA ASP A 118 28.40 21.15 1.47
C ASP A 118 27.27 22.18 1.70
N ALA A 119 27.63 23.44 1.97
CA ALA A 119 26.65 24.51 2.16
C ALA A 119 25.82 24.80 0.90
N GLU A 120 26.41 24.71 -0.29
CA GLU A 120 25.70 24.86 -1.57
C GLU A 120 24.73 23.70 -1.80
N ILE A 121 25.16 22.46 -1.54
CA ILE A 121 24.29 21.28 -1.63
C ILE A 121 23.11 21.40 -0.68
N ASP A 122 23.35 21.81 0.57
CA ASP A 122 22.30 22.01 1.55
C ASP A 122 21.34 23.13 1.14
N HIS A 123 21.86 24.23 0.60
CA HIS A 123 21.04 25.34 0.08
C HIS A 123 20.16 24.91 -1.10
N LEU A 124 20.72 24.16 -2.05
CA LEU A 124 19.98 23.63 -3.20
C LEU A 124 18.87 22.67 -2.75
N LYS A 125 19.15 21.79 -1.79
CA LYS A 125 18.13 20.90 -1.20
C LYS A 125 17.03 21.69 -0.50
N GLU A 126 17.38 22.74 0.24
CA GLU A 126 16.41 23.59 0.92
C GLU A 126 15.52 24.35 -0.08
N GLN A 127 16.12 24.88 -1.16
CA GLN A 127 15.37 25.51 -2.26
C GLN A 127 14.44 24.53 -2.96
N GLN A 128 14.91 23.30 -3.24
CA GLN A 128 14.09 22.26 -3.85
C GLN A 128 12.90 21.89 -2.96
N ASN A 129 13.14 21.65 -1.66
CA ASN A 129 12.10 21.35 -0.68
C ASN A 129 11.10 22.51 -0.53
N LEU A 130 11.57 23.75 -0.58
CA LEU A 130 10.69 24.92 -0.55
C LEU A 130 9.81 24.99 -1.80
N SER A 131 10.39 24.80 -2.98
CA SER A 131 9.66 24.78 -4.26
C SER A 131 8.59 23.69 -4.26
N GLN A 132 8.94 22.48 -3.80
CA GLN A 132 7.99 21.38 -3.65
C GLN A 132 6.85 21.79 -2.72
N ARG A 133 7.13 22.19 -1.47
CA ARG A 133 6.08 22.58 -0.52
C ARG A 133 5.16 23.68 -1.04
N LEU A 134 5.70 24.68 -1.75
CA LEU A 134 4.90 25.74 -2.36
C LEU A 134 3.96 25.19 -3.45
N PHE A 135 4.45 24.26 -4.27
CA PHE A 135 3.63 23.56 -5.25
C PHE A 135 2.51 22.75 -4.59
N GLU A 136 2.81 21.93 -3.57
CA GLU A 136 1.82 21.11 -2.86
C GLU A 136 0.73 21.99 -2.22
N GLN A 137 1.13 23.09 -1.56
CA GLN A 137 0.22 24.06 -0.96
C GLN A 137 -0.66 24.74 -2.00
N THR A 138 -0.10 25.09 -3.16
CA THR A 138 -0.85 25.75 -4.24
C THR A 138 -1.82 24.79 -4.90
N ALA A 139 -1.41 23.56 -5.18
CA ALA A 139 -2.28 22.51 -5.71
C ALA A 139 -3.44 22.23 -4.75
N THR A 140 -3.16 22.06 -3.46
CA THR A 140 -4.18 21.88 -2.42
C THR A 140 -5.14 23.07 -2.34
N ALA A 141 -4.64 24.30 -2.45
CA ALA A 141 -5.49 25.49 -2.46
C ALA A 141 -6.44 25.54 -3.67
N LEU A 142 -5.98 25.11 -4.86
CA LEU A 142 -6.81 24.99 -6.05
C LEU A 142 -7.91 23.93 -5.87
N VAL A 143 -7.58 22.77 -5.31
CA VAL A 143 -8.55 21.71 -4.98
C VAL A 143 -9.62 22.24 -4.04
N ASN A 144 -9.21 22.88 -2.94
CA ASN A 144 -10.14 23.47 -1.97
C ASN A 144 -11.06 24.52 -2.61
N ALA A 145 -10.57 25.28 -3.59
CA ALA A 145 -11.39 26.25 -4.32
C ALA A 145 -12.45 25.57 -5.23
N ILE A 146 -12.11 24.43 -5.86
CA ILE A 146 -13.05 23.62 -6.63
C ILE A 146 -14.11 23.02 -5.71
N ASP A 147 -13.69 22.41 -4.59
CA ASP A 147 -14.58 21.82 -3.59
C ASP A 147 -15.53 22.84 -2.96
N ALA A 148 -15.09 24.09 -2.78
CA ALA A 148 -15.96 25.16 -2.31
C ALA A 148 -17.08 25.51 -3.32
N LYS A 149 -16.87 25.22 -4.62
CA LYS A 149 -17.83 25.48 -5.70
C LYS A 149 -18.74 24.27 -5.97
N ASP A 150 -18.20 23.06 -5.89
CA ASP A 150 -18.90 21.79 -6.08
C ASP A 150 -19.18 21.14 -4.72
N LYS A 151 -20.42 21.27 -4.24
CA LYS A 151 -20.81 20.78 -2.91
C LYS A 151 -20.72 19.25 -2.78
N TYR A 152 -20.54 18.53 -3.89
CA TYR A 152 -20.56 17.08 -3.96
C TYR A 152 -19.18 16.47 -4.20
N SER A 153 -18.13 17.28 -4.33
CA SER A 153 -16.75 16.83 -4.54
C SER A 153 -15.86 16.90 -3.29
N HIS A 154 -16.41 17.16 -2.10
CA HIS A 154 -15.56 17.41 -0.93
C HIS A 154 -14.63 16.22 -0.61
N GLY A 155 -13.31 16.44 -0.78
CA GLY A 155 -12.30 15.41 -0.59
C GLY A 155 -12.26 14.33 -1.70
N HIS A 156 -13.08 14.45 -2.74
CA HIS A 156 -13.10 13.54 -3.90
C HIS A 156 -11.74 13.51 -4.60
N SER A 157 -11.21 14.67 -5.00
CA SER A 157 -9.94 14.73 -5.73
C SER A 157 -8.78 14.16 -4.93
N MET A 158 -8.82 14.29 -3.60
CA MET A 158 -7.82 13.68 -2.70
C MET A 158 -7.90 12.15 -2.75
N ARG A 159 -9.11 11.58 -2.61
CA ARG A 159 -9.32 10.12 -2.67
C ARG A 159 -8.94 9.56 -4.04
N VAL A 160 -9.33 10.23 -5.13
CA VAL A 160 -8.94 9.85 -6.49
C VAL A 160 -7.42 9.87 -6.65
N ALA A 161 -6.73 10.85 -6.08
CA ALA A 161 -5.27 10.92 -6.09
C ALA A 161 -4.63 9.76 -5.30
N GLU A 162 -5.12 9.47 -4.10
CA GLU A 162 -4.66 8.34 -3.29
C GLU A 162 -4.88 6.99 -3.99
N TYR A 163 -6.06 6.79 -4.60
CA TYR A 163 -6.35 5.56 -5.34
C TYR A 163 -5.49 5.44 -6.60
N SER A 164 -5.27 6.55 -7.31
CA SER A 164 -4.40 6.58 -8.50
C SER A 164 -2.94 6.24 -8.14
N GLU A 165 -2.44 6.80 -7.04
CA GLU A 165 -1.09 6.49 -6.52
C GLU A 165 -0.97 5.02 -6.11
N LYS A 166 -1.98 4.47 -5.42
CA LYS A 166 -2.02 3.04 -5.05
C LYS A 166 -1.96 2.14 -6.29
N ILE A 167 -2.76 2.44 -7.32
CA ILE A 167 -2.71 1.72 -8.60
C ILE A 167 -1.31 1.82 -9.22
N ALA A 168 -0.75 3.02 -9.31
CA ALA A 168 0.57 3.24 -9.92
C ALA A 168 1.68 2.45 -9.20
N ARG A 169 1.63 2.41 -7.86
CA ARG A 169 2.58 1.65 -7.06
C ARG A 169 2.47 0.14 -7.29
N GLU A 170 1.26 -0.39 -7.38
CA GLU A 170 1.01 -1.80 -7.72
C GLU A 170 1.42 -2.13 -9.18
N MET A 171 1.46 -1.14 -10.06
CA MET A 171 2.04 -1.26 -11.41
C MET A 171 3.58 -1.26 -11.42
N GLY A 172 4.24 -1.10 -10.26
CA GLY A 172 5.70 -1.05 -10.16
C GLY A 172 6.32 0.28 -10.62
N LYS A 173 5.55 1.37 -10.61
CA LYS A 173 6.03 2.71 -10.97
C LYS A 173 7.01 3.25 -9.93
N SER A 174 7.96 4.08 -10.37
CA SER A 174 8.88 4.77 -9.47
C SER A 174 8.17 5.80 -8.59
N ASP A 175 8.80 6.21 -7.48
CA ASP A 175 8.25 7.24 -6.58
C ASP A 175 7.95 8.55 -7.32
N GLU A 176 8.78 8.91 -8.29
CA GLU A 176 8.59 10.10 -9.12
C GLU A 176 7.36 9.96 -10.04
N GLU A 177 7.18 8.81 -10.69
CA GLU A 177 5.97 8.56 -11.50
C GLU A 177 4.70 8.53 -10.65
N CYS A 178 4.76 7.91 -9.46
CA CYS A 178 3.65 7.91 -8.51
C CYS A 178 3.29 9.34 -8.09
N TYR A 179 4.28 10.19 -7.82
CA TYR A 179 4.09 11.61 -7.52
C TYR A 179 3.40 12.34 -8.68
N GLN A 180 3.85 12.12 -9.92
CA GLN A 180 3.25 12.75 -11.10
C GLN A 180 1.79 12.33 -11.30
N ILE A 181 1.49 11.04 -11.13
CA ILE A 181 0.12 10.49 -11.21
C ILE A 181 -0.75 11.07 -10.10
N TYR A 182 -0.26 11.12 -8.86
CA TYR A 182 -0.97 11.68 -7.72
C TYR A 182 -1.40 13.13 -7.98
N TYR A 183 -0.49 14.02 -8.41
CA TYR A 183 -0.84 15.42 -8.66
C TYR A 183 -1.69 15.63 -9.92
N SER A 184 -1.51 14.79 -10.95
CA SER A 184 -2.40 14.77 -12.12
C SER A 184 -3.84 14.41 -11.73
N ALA A 185 -3.98 13.41 -10.87
CA ALA A 185 -5.25 12.95 -10.33
C ALA A 185 -5.86 14.00 -9.39
N LEU A 186 -5.05 14.63 -8.53
CA LEU A 186 -5.51 15.65 -7.60
C LEU A 186 -6.13 16.87 -8.33
N LEU A 187 -5.57 17.23 -9.50
CA LEU A 187 -6.00 18.40 -10.27
C LEU A 187 -6.86 18.05 -11.49
N HIS A 188 -7.27 16.79 -11.68
CA HIS A 188 -7.98 16.33 -12.87
C HIS A 188 -9.24 17.16 -13.18
N ASP A 189 -9.91 17.61 -12.13
CA ASP A 189 -11.20 18.28 -12.16
C ASP A 189 -11.13 19.84 -12.14
N VAL A 190 -9.93 20.43 -12.23
CA VAL A 190 -9.75 21.90 -12.11
C VAL A 190 -10.53 22.71 -13.14
N GLY A 191 -10.83 22.11 -14.29
CA GLY A 191 -11.66 22.72 -15.31
C GLY A 191 -13.11 22.97 -14.89
N LYS A 192 -13.61 22.34 -13.81
CA LYS A 192 -14.94 22.63 -13.24
C LYS A 192 -15.09 24.10 -12.82
N ILE A 193 -13.99 24.83 -12.63
CA ILE A 193 -14.00 26.29 -12.42
C ILE A 193 -14.66 27.02 -13.60
N GLY A 194 -14.53 26.52 -14.83
CA GLY A 194 -15.17 27.08 -16.03
C GLY A 194 -16.66 26.74 -16.20
N ILE A 195 -17.21 25.81 -15.41
CA ILE A 195 -18.60 25.35 -15.54
C ILE A 195 -19.55 26.20 -14.69
N ARG A 196 -20.74 26.51 -15.18
CA ARG A 196 -21.72 27.29 -14.42
C ARG A 196 -22.21 26.52 -13.18
N ILE A 197 -22.35 27.23 -12.06
CA ILE A 197 -22.67 26.61 -10.76
C ILE A 197 -24.08 26.03 -10.70
N ASP A 198 -25.03 26.58 -11.46
CA ASP A 198 -26.41 26.11 -11.55
C ASP A 198 -26.53 24.79 -12.32
N ILE A 199 -25.63 24.55 -13.28
CA ILE A 199 -25.48 23.26 -13.96
C ILE A 199 -24.78 22.26 -13.04
N LEU A 200 -23.64 22.65 -12.45
CA LEU A 200 -22.81 21.76 -11.63
C LEU A 200 -23.55 21.25 -10.38
N ASN A 201 -24.35 22.09 -9.73
CA ASN A 201 -25.10 21.74 -8.52
C ASN A 201 -26.59 21.45 -8.78
N LYS A 202 -26.99 21.12 -10.02
CA LYS A 202 -28.39 20.85 -10.35
C LYS A 202 -28.91 19.63 -9.61
N LYS A 203 -30.07 19.77 -8.94
CA LYS A 203 -30.77 18.65 -8.27
C LYS A 203 -31.59 17.90 -9.31
N GLY A 204 -31.03 16.84 -9.89
CA GLY A 204 -31.71 15.97 -10.86
C GLY A 204 -30.86 15.68 -12.10
N LYS A 205 -31.49 15.08 -13.12
CA LYS A 205 -30.81 14.79 -14.38
C LYS A 205 -30.48 16.09 -15.13
N LEU A 206 -29.28 16.15 -15.70
CA LEU A 206 -28.90 17.17 -16.67
C LEU A 206 -29.65 16.92 -17.99
N THR A 207 -29.98 18.00 -18.68
CA THR A 207 -30.38 17.95 -20.09
C THR A 207 -29.15 17.66 -20.96
N ASP A 208 -29.35 17.20 -22.19
CA ASP A 208 -28.24 16.90 -23.10
C ASP A 208 -27.34 18.12 -23.31
N GLU A 209 -27.92 19.32 -23.46
CA GLU A 209 -27.16 20.57 -23.60
C GLU A 209 -26.35 20.91 -22.35
N GLU A 210 -26.93 20.75 -21.16
CA GLU A 210 -26.21 20.95 -19.90
C GLU A 210 -25.07 19.93 -19.74
N TYR A 211 -25.28 18.69 -20.17
CA TYR A 211 -24.27 17.65 -20.13
C TYR A 211 -23.11 17.91 -21.11
N GLU A 212 -23.39 18.38 -22.32
CA GLU A 212 -22.36 18.82 -23.27
C GLU A 212 -21.52 19.97 -22.70
N ASN A 213 -22.13 20.88 -21.93
CA ASN A 213 -21.37 21.91 -21.21
C ASN A 213 -20.44 21.32 -20.14
N VAL A 214 -20.91 20.33 -19.37
CA VAL A 214 -20.07 19.65 -18.36
C VAL A 214 -18.89 18.94 -19.01
N LYS A 215 -19.06 18.34 -20.20
CA LYS A 215 -17.97 17.69 -20.96
C LYS A 215 -16.85 18.64 -21.40
N LEU A 216 -17.01 19.95 -21.26
CA LEU A 216 -15.94 20.92 -21.56
C LEU A 216 -14.92 21.06 -20.43
N HIS A 217 -15.19 20.57 -19.22
CA HIS A 217 -14.25 20.74 -18.12
C HIS A 217 -12.87 20.08 -18.35
N PRO A 218 -12.69 18.95 -19.06
CA PRO A 218 -11.36 18.45 -19.38
C PRO A 218 -10.59 19.40 -20.31
N VAL A 219 -11.29 20.10 -21.21
CA VAL A 219 -10.70 21.10 -22.10
C VAL A 219 -10.28 22.33 -21.30
N PHE A 220 -11.12 22.83 -20.39
CA PHE A 220 -10.77 23.93 -19.51
C PHE A 220 -9.64 23.56 -18.55
N GLY A 221 -9.62 22.33 -18.04
CA GLY A 221 -8.55 21.81 -17.19
C GLY A 221 -7.21 21.84 -17.91
N ASN A 222 -7.16 21.34 -19.15
CA ASN A 222 -5.97 21.43 -20.00
C ASN A 222 -5.53 22.88 -20.23
N GLN A 223 -6.44 23.78 -20.56
CA GLN A 223 -6.11 25.20 -20.77
C GLN A 223 -5.53 25.87 -19.52
N ILE A 224 -6.04 25.54 -18.34
CA ILE A 224 -5.55 26.07 -17.06
C ILE A 224 -4.16 25.49 -16.76
N LEU A 225 -4.02 24.17 -16.80
CA LEU A 225 -2.81 23.47 -16.34
C LEU A 225 -1.65 23.51 -17.35
N SER A 226 -1.92 23.63 -18.65
CA SER A 226 -0.86 23.75 -19.68
C SER A 226 -0.04 25.03 -19.54
N SER A 227 -0.52 26.01 -18.76
CA SER A 227 0.26 27.20 -18.39
C SER A 227 1.43 26.89 -17.43
N ILE A 228 1.41 25.72 -16.77
CA ILE A 228 2.45 25.25 -15.85
C ILE A 228 3.44 24.38 -16.64
N SER A 229 4.40 25.02 -17.31
CA SER A 229 5.36 24.36 -18.21
C SER A 229 6.28 23.35 -17.54
N GLU A 230 6.56 23.53 -16.25
CA GLU A 230 7.45 22.72 -15.43
C GLU A 230 6.83 21.36 -15.09
N TYR A 231 5.50 21.25 -15.14
CA TYR A 231 4.74 20.04 -14.78
C TYR A 231 3.73 19.67 -15.89
N PRO A 232 4.22 19.31 -17.09
CA PRO A 232 3.36 19.10 -18.26
C PRO A 232 2.35 17.95 -18.07
N TYR A 233 2.68 16.97 -17.23
CA TYR A 233 1.84 15.82 -16.90
C TYR A 233 0.49 16.21 -16.26
N LEU A 234 0.41 17.35 -15.56
CA LEU A 234 -0.82 17.80 -14.91
C LEU A 234 -1.96 17.99 -15.91
N SER A 235 -1.64 18.61 -17.04
CA SER A 235 -2.61 18.86 -18.11
C SER A 235 -3.13 17.57 -18.74
N ILE A 236 -2.30 16.52 -18.79
CA ILE A 236 -2.64 15.23 -19.38
C ILE A 236 -3.76 14.55 -18.58
N GLY A 237 -3.61 14.46 -17.26
CA GLY A 237 -4.64 13.88 -16.39
C GLY A 237 -5.96 14.63 -16.49
N ALA A 238 -5.92 15.96 -16.43
CA ALA A 238 -7.13 16.76 -16.57
C ALA A 238 -7.79 16.64 -17.94
N HIS A 239 -7.03 16.52 -19.03
CA HIS A 239 -7.60 16.52 -20.37
C HIS A 239 -8.26 15.19 -20.76
N TYR A 240 -7.66 14.07 -20.35
CA TYR A 240 -8.01 12.76 -20.90
C TYR A 240 -8.67 11.79 -19.90
N HIS A 241 -8.87 12.14 -18.62
CA HIS A 241 -9.41 11.19 -17.62
C HIS A 241 -10.84 10.68 -17.92
N HIS A 242 -11.58 11.36 -18.80
CA HIS A 242 -12.89 10.92 -19.30
C HIS A 242 -12.86 10.25 -20.67
N GLU A 243 -11.67 10.03 -21.24
CA GLU A 243 -11.52 9.11 -22.36
C GLU A 243 -11.86 7.68 -21.91
N ARG A 244 -12.44 6.91 -22.82
CA ARG A 244 -12.84 5.52 -22.57
C ARG A 244 -12.02 4.61 -23.42
N TYR A 245 -11.59 3.47 -22.88
CA TYR A 245 -10.75 2.51 -23.59
C TYR A 245 -11.36 2.04 -24.93
N ASP A 246 -12.70 2.02 -25.05
CA ASP A 246 -13.46 1.70 -26.26
C ASP A 246 -13.56 2.84 -27.31
N GLY A 247 -13.05 4.03 -27.02
CA GLY A 247 -13.12 5.20 -27.89
C GLY A 247 -14.45 5.96 -27.85
N LYS A 248 -15.32 5.68 -26.86
CA LYS A 248 -16.61 6.39 -26.70
C LYS A 248 -16.56 7.53 -25.68
N GLY A 249 -15.37 7.85 -25.18
CA GLY A 249 -15.13 8.91 -24.20
C GLY A 249 -15.15 10.31 -24.80
N TYR A 250 -14.59 11.26 -24.07
CA TYR A 250 -14.40 12.65 -24.48
C TYR A 250 -13.14 13.21 -23.81
N PRO A 251 -12.51 14.26 -24.35
CA PRO A 251 -12.95 15.12 -25.47
C PRO A 251 -12.57 14.66 -26.89
N GLU A 252 -11.52 13.86 -27.06
CA GLU A 252 -10.94 13.50 -28.35
C GLU A 252 -11.35 12.12 -28.87
N LYS A 253 -11.93 11.27 -28.01
CA LYS A 253 -12.37 9.90 -28.35
C LYS A 253 -11.20 8.98 -28.68
N LEU A 254 -10.10 9.15 -27.96
CA LEU A 254 -8.94 8.27 -28.04
C LEU A 254 -9.32 6.84 -27.63
N LYS A 255 -8.66 5.83 -28.20
CA LYS A 255 -9.00 4.43 -28.01
C LYS A 255 -7.79 3.63 -27.54
N GLY A 256 -8.02 2.71 -26.60
CA GLY A 256 -6.99 1.80 -26.11
C GLY A 256 -5.80 2.54 -25.52
N GLU A 257 -4.60 2.17 -25.95
CA GLU A 257 -3.33 2.73 -25.47
C GLU A 257 -2.99 4.11 -26.06
N ASP A 258 -3.76 4.62 -27.02
CA ASP A 258 -3.64 6.01 -27.48
C ASP A 258 -4.00 6.99 -26.34
N ILE A 259 -4.78 6.54 -25.37
CA ILE A 259 -5.07 7.27 -24.14
C ILE A 259 -3.82 7.25 -23.23
N PRO A 260 -3.30 8.41 -22.80
CA PRO A 260 -2.16 8.45 -21.88
C PRO A 260 -2.38 7.61 -20.63
N GLU A 261 -1.37 6.86 -20.21
CA GLU A 261 -1.47 5.92 -19.09
C GLU A 261 -1.93 6.60 -17.78
N ILE A 262 -1.42 7.80 -17.49
CA ILE A 262 -1.85 8.63 -16.35
C ILE A 262 -3.38 8.82 -16.35
N ALA A 263 -3.97 9.10 -17.51
CA ALA A 263 -5.40 9.30 -17.64
C ALA A 263 -6.19 7.99 -17.53
N ARG A 264 -5.67 6.87 -18.06
CA ARG A 264 -6.26 5.54 -17.86
C ARG A 264 -6.30 5.14 -16.38
N ILE A 265 -5.26 5.47 -15.62
CA ILE A 265 -5.20 5.24 -14.16
C ILE A 265 -6.25 6.09 -13.44
N ILE A 266 -6.26 7.40 -13.72
CA ILE A 266 -7.21 8.34 -13.08
C ILE A 266 -8.66 7.94 -13.39
N SER A 267 -8.95 7.50 -14.62
CA SER A 267 -10.32 7.10 -15.02
C SER A 267 -10.88 5.96 -14.15
N VAL A 268 -10.04 4.96 -13.81
CA VAL A 268 -10.43 3.85 -12.94
C VAL A 268 -10.59 4.33 -11.49
N ALA A 269 -9.66 5.15 -11.00
CA ALA A 269 -9.71 5.71 -9.64
C ALA A 269 -10.93 6.62 -9.42
N ASP A 270 -11.22 7.52 -10.38
CA ASP A 270 -12.36 8.42 -10.38
C ASP A 270 -13.68 7.64 -10.39
N ALA A 271 -13.81 6.65 -11.28
CA ALA A 271 -15.01 5.81 -11.33
C ALA A 271 -15.22 5.04 -10.02
N TYR A 272 -14.15 4.50 -9.42
CA TYR A 272 -14.23 3.83 -8.12
C TYR A 272 -14.72 4.79 -7.03
N ASP A 273 -14.10 5.97 -6.88
CA ASP A 273 -14.53 6.95 -5.88
C ASP A 273 -15.95 7.44 -6.12
N ALA A 274 -16.32 7.68 -7.38
CA ALA A 274 -17.66 8.12 -7.74
C ALA A 274 -18.74 7.07 -7.41
N MET A 275 -18.39 5.79 -7.44
CA MET A 275 -19.29 4.72 -7.03
C MET A 275 -19.31 4.54 -5.50
N THR A 276 -18.19 4.66 -4.80
CA THR A 276 -18.08 4.42 -3.35
C THR A 276 -18.32 5.65 -2.48
N SER A 277 -18.55 6.82 -3.09
CA SER A 277 -18.90 8.07 -2.40
C SER A 277 -20.39 8.40 -2.51
N LYS A 278 -20.88 9.20 -1.56
CA LYS A 278 -22.28 9.66 -1.58
C LYS A 278 -22.47 10.73 -2.65
N ARG A 279 -23.55 10.61 -3.44
CA ARG A 279 -23.93 11.59 -4.47
C ARG A 279 -25.30 12.20 -4.14
N SER A 280 -25.63 13.33 -4.76
CA SER A 280 -26.89 14.06 -4.51
C SER A 280 -28.16 13.23 -4.78
N TYR A 281 -28.03 12.23 -5.66
CA TYR A 281 -29.12 11.39 -6.16
C TYR A 281 -29.00 9.92 -5.74
N ARG A 282 -27.92 9.53 -5.03
CA ARG A 282 -27.68 8.14 -4.63
C ARG A 282 -26.71 8.06 -3.46
N ASP A 283 -26.95 7.10 -2.58
CA ASP A 283 -25.93 6.65 -1.62
C ASP A 283 -24.72 5.97 -2.31
N ALA A 284 -23.66 5.75 -1.52
CA ALA A 284 -22.49 4.99 -1.94
C ALA A 284 -22.89 3.54 -2.30
N ILE A 285 -22.29 3.00 -3.36
CA ILE A 285 -22.43 1.58 -3.70
C ILE A 285 -21.50 0.76 -2.80
N PRO A 286 -21.96 -0.39 -2.28
CA PRO A 286 -21.10 -1.42 -1.73
C PRO A 286 -19.88 -1.75 -2.59
N GLN A 287 -18.72 -1.85 -1.95
CA GLN A 287 -17.44 -2.16 -2.61
C GLN A 287 -17.51 -3.40 -3.52
N GLN A 288 -18.19 -4.44 -3.06
CA GLN A 288 -18.34 -5.69 -3.81
C GLN A 288 -19.07 -5.46 -5.14
N LEU A 289 -20.15 -4.66 -5.15
CA LEU A 289 -20.85 -4.32 -6.40
C LEU A 289 -20.00 -3.38 -7.27
N VAL A 290 -19.21 -2.48 -6.67
CA VAL A 290 -18.25 -1.65 -7.41
C VAL A 290 -17.19 -2.50 -8.12
N ARG A 291 -16.68 -3.53 -7.45
CA ARG A 291 -15.77 -4.51 -8.05
C ARG A 291 -16.41 -5.18 -9.26
N GLU A 292 -17.67 -5.63 -9.17
CA GLU A 292 -18.38 -6.20 -10.32
C GLU A 292 -18.45 -5.22 -11.49
N GLU A 293 -18.78 -3.96 -11.23
CA GLU A 293 -18.88 -2.94 -12.27
C GLU A 293 -17.52 -2.66 -12.92
N ILE A 294 -16.42 -2.67 -12.17
CA ILE A 294 -15.07 -2.53 -12.72
C ILE A 294 -14.75 -3.72 -13.64
N VAL A 295 -15.08 -4.94 -13.24
CA VAL A 295 -14.89 -6.16 -14.06
C VAL A 295 -15.71 -6.08 -15.35
N LYS A 296 -17.01 -5.76 -15.24
CA LYS A 296 -17.93 -5.65 -16.39
C LYS A 296 -17.47 -4.61 -17.42
N ASN A 297 -16.84 -3.54 -16.96
CA ASN A 297 -16.41 -2.42 -17.80
C ASN A 297 -14.92 -2.48 -18.20
N ALA A 298 -14.18 -3.52 -17.81
CA ALA A 298 -12.81 -3.76 -18.26
C ALA A 298 -12.76 -4.00 -19.78
N GLY A 299 -11.80 -3.36 -20.47
CA GLY A 299 -11.69 -3.40 -21.93
C GLY A 299 -12.72 -2.54 -22.68
N THR A 300 -13.69 -1.94 -21.98
CA THR A 300 -14.66 -1.00 -22.58
C THR A 300 -14.49 0.41 -22.04
N GLN A 301 -14.93 0.68 -20.81
CA GLN A 301 -14.67 1.97 -20.18
C GLN A 301 -13.22 2.06 -19.73
N PHE A 302 -12.73 0.99 -19.10
CA PHE A 302 -11.45 0.96 -18.42
C PHE A 302 -10.41 0.16 -19.20
N ASP A 303 -9.16 0.56 -19.02
CA ASP A 303 -8.04 -0.31 -19.38
C ASP A 303 -8.13 -1.63 -18.60
N PRO A 304 -8.09 -2.80 -19.27
CA PRO A 304 -8.25 -4.09 -18.62
C PRO A 304 -7.14 -4.42 -17.61
N GLU A 305 -5.89 -4.02 -17.86
CA GLU A 305 -4.78 -4.27 -16.94
C GLU A 305 -4.90 -3.40 -15.69
N ILE A 306 -5.28 -2.12 -15.84
CA ILE A 306 -5.46 -1.22 -14.70
C ILE A 306 -6.72 -1.58 -13.89
N ALA A 307 -7.82 -1.95 -14.57
CA ALA A 307 -9.03 -2.43 -13.91
C ALA A 307 -8.74 -3.67 -13.04
N LYS A 308 -7.91 -4.59 -13.54
CA LYS A 308 -7.45 -5.77 -12.80
C LYS A 308 -6.62 -5.41 -11.56
N ILE A 309 -5.79 -4.37 -11.63
CA ILE A 309 -5.04 -3.88 -10.46
C ILE A 309 -6.00 -3.29 -9.42
N MET A 310 -6.97 -2.48 -9.83
CA MET A 310 -7.98 -1.98 -8.91
C MET A 310 -8.79 -3.11 -8.25
N GLN A 311 -9.13 -4.17 -8.99
CA GLN A 311 -9.78 -5.36 -8.41
C GLN A 311 -8.91 -6.01 -7.31
N LYS A 312 -7.60 -6.17 -7.54
CA LYS A 312 -6.66 -6.68 -6.52
C LYS A 312 -6.64 -5.80 -5.27
N ILE A 313 -6.61 -4.49 -5.45
CA ILE A 313 -6.63 -3.53 -4.35
C ILE A 313 -7.93 -3.67 -3.54
N ILE A 314 -9.07 -3.79 -4.23
CA ILE A 314 -10.38 -4.02 -3.60
C ILE A 314 -10.41 -5.35 -2.83
N ASP A 315 -9.91 -6.43 -3.42
CA ASP A 315 -9.90 -7.76 -2.79
C ASP A 315 -9.06 -7.79 -1.50
N ARG A 316 -8.04 -6.92 -1.41
CA ARG A 316 -7.20 -6.75 -0.20
C ARG A 316 -7.82 -5.81 0.84
N ASP A 317 -8.79 -4.96 0.48
CA ASP A 317 -9.43 -3.99 1.38
C ASP A 317 -10.55 -4.63 2.23
N VAL A 318 -10.16 -5.62 3.04
CA VAL A 318 -11.11 -6.40 3.86
C VAL A 318 -11.83 -5.58 4.94
N GLU A 319 -11.28 -4.43 5.32
CA GLU A 319 -11.86 -3.50 6.31
C GLU A 319 -12.77 -2.45 5.66
N TYR A 320 -12.89 -2.45 4.33
CA TYR A 320 -13.60 -1.46 3.54
C TYR A 320 -13.17 -0.02 3.90
N GLU A 321 -11.86 0.20 3.95
CA GLU A 321 -11.26 1.50 4.21
C GLU A 321 -11.35 2.44 2.99
N MET A 322 -11.38 1.88 1.78
CA MET A 322 -11.42 2.61 0.52
C MET A 322 -12.84 3.06 0.19
N LYS A 323 -13.36 3.94 1.03
CA LYS A 323 -14.60 4.66 0.81
C LYS A 323 -14.45 6.09 1.29
N GLU A 324 -15.42 6.92 0.93
CA GLU A 324 -15.59 8.22 1.56
C GLU A 324 -15.76 8.04 3.07
N LYS A 325 -14.68 8.35 3.82
CA LYS A 325 -14.75 8.56 5.25
C LYS A 325 -15.32 9.96 5.41
N GLU A 326 -16.59 10.09 5.78
CA GLU A 326 -17.16 11.40 6.10
C GLU A 326 -16.29 12.02 7.21
N THR A 327 -15.42 13.00 6.89
CA THR A 327 -14.31 13.47 7.74
C THR A 327 -14.73 14.11 9.07
N VAL A 328 -16.02 14.08 9.41
CA VAL A 328 -16.52 14.37 10.76
C VAL A 328 -17.75 13.53 11.02
N LYS A 329 -17.78 12.21 10.77
CA LYS A 329 -19.01 11.44 11.05
C LYS A 329 -18.82 9.97 11.40
N GLU A 330 -17.92 9.66 12.35
CA GLU A 330 -17.98 8.39 13.10
C GLU A 330 -19.22 8.24 14.00
N LEU A 331 -20.11 9.24 14.04
CA LEU A 331 -21.54 9.01 14.24
C LEU A 331 -22.41 10.15 13.73
N ALA A 332 -21.96 10.86 12.71
CA ALA A 332 -22.59 12.13 12.42
C ALA A 332 -23.45 12.03 11.16
N GLY A 333 -24.75 12.05 11.34
CA GLY A 333 -25.59 13.14 10.83
C GLY A 333 -26.24 13.87 12.01
N LYS A 334 -25.91 13.41 13.20
CA LYS A 334 -26.68 13.48 14.41
C LYS A 334 -25.61 13.33 15.48
N ASN A 335 -25.15 14.43 16.10
CA ASN A 335 -24.33 14.34 17.35
C ASN A 335 -25.09 13.60 18.48
N VAL A 336 -26.29 13.12 18.16
CA VAL A 336 -27.36 12.65 18.99
C VAL A 336 -28.29 11.75 18.16
N LEU A 337 -28.28 10.45 18.41
CA LEU A 337 -29.31 9.55 17.90
C LEU A 337 -30.51 9.57 18.84
N HIS A 338 -31.62 10.15 18.38
CA HIS A 338 -32.90 10.20 19.09
C HIS A 338 -33.69 8.92 18.81
N CYS A 339 -33.69 7.98 19.75
CA CYS A 339 -34.40 6.72 19.64
C CYS A 339 -35.75 6.85 20.37
N GLY A 340 -36.77 7.36 19.66
CA GLY A 340 -38.13 7.42 20.17
C GLY A 340 -38.75 6.03 20.29
N GLU A 341 -39.62 5.66 19.35
CA GLU A 341 -40.19 4.31 19.33
C GLU A 341 -39.13 3.25 18.99
N TYR A 342 -39.40 2.00 19.37
CA TYR A 342 -38.55 0.84 19.10
C TYR A 342 -38.14 0.75 17.62
N ARG A 343 -36.82 0.77 17.36
CA ARG A 343 -36.20 0.74 16.02
C ARG A 343 -36.66 1.87 15.08
N ALA A 344 -37.09 3.00 15.63
CA ALA A 344 -37.41 4.18 14.83
C ALA A 344 -36.16 4.71 14.11
N GLU A 345 -35.03 4.72 14.80
CA GLU A 345 -33.76 5.28 14.34
C GLU A 345 -32.61 4.32 14.65
N ILE A 346 -31.73 4.11 13.68
CA ILE A 346 -30.61 3.18 13.76
C ILE A 346 -29.39 3.86 13.13
N SER A 347 -28.22 3.75 13.77
CA SER A 347 -26.97 4.26 13.21
C SER A 347 -26.53 3.47 11.97
N ASP A 348 -25.62 4.05 11.19
CA ASP A 348 -24.81 3.27 10.25
C ASP A 348 -24.04 2.17 11.01
N GLY A 349 -23.72 1.09 10.30
CA GLY A 349 -23.08 -0.09 10.84
C GLY A 349 -21.61 0.12 11.16
N ILE A 350 -21.23 -0.16 12.40
CA ILE A 350 -19.85 -0.17 12.86
C ILE A 350 -19.30 -1.58 12.62
N ILE A 351 -18.37 -1.73 11.66
CA ILE A 351 -17.79 -3.04 11.34
C ILE A 351 -16.96 -3.57 12.51
N ILE A 352 -17.15 -4.84 12.86
CA ILE A 352 -16.33 -5.56 13.83
C ILE A 352 -15.45 -6.59 13.13
N ILE A 353 -14.17 -6.58 13.48
CA ILE A 353 -13.10 -7.36 12.86
C ILE A 353 -12.37 -8.18 13.94
N PRO A 354 -11.37 -9.01 13.58
CA PRO A 354 -10.48 -9.67 14.54
C PRO A 354 -9.55 -8.73 15.32
N ALA A 355 -9.98 -7.50 15.57
CA ALA A 355 -9.32 -6.51 16.41
C ALA A 355 -10.37 -5.85 17.31
N VAL A 356 -9.98 -5.47 18.52
CA VAL A 356 -10.91 -4.93 19.51
C VAL A 356 -11.40 -3.55 19.03
N THR A 357 -12.70 -3.47 18.75
CA THR A 357 -13.39 -2.21 18.45
C THR A 357 -14.00 -1.69 19.75
N LYS A 358 -13.49 -0.58 20.25
CA LYS A 358 -13.94 0.07 21.49
C LYS A 358 -14.82 1.25 21.14
N MET A 359 -16.01 1.29 21.71
CA MET A 359 -16.96 2.39 21.57
C MET A 359 -17.22 3.00 22.95
N ARG A 360 -17.16 4.32 23.06
CA ARG A 360 -17.61 5.06 24.24
C ARG A 360 -18.81 5.88 23.85
N MET A 361 -19.85 5.92 24.67
CA MET A 361 -21.07 6.66 24.37
C MET A 361 -21.78 7.09 25.64
N LYS A 362 -22.64 8.11 25.51
CA LYS A 362 -23.61 8.48 26.53
C LYS A 362 -25.01 8.12 26.07
N CYS A 363 -25.86 7.72 27.01
CA CYS A 363 -27.27 7.50 26.78
C CYS A 363 -28.09 8.20 27.87
N ALA A 364 -29.09 8.98 27.46
CA ALA A 364 -30.07 9.58 28.36
C ALA A 364 -31.48 9.16 27.95
N PRO A 365 -32.43 8.96 28.86
CA PRO A 365 -33.83 8.69 28.51
C PRO A 365 -34.48 9.89 27.78
N GLU A 366 -35.45 9.60 26.92
CA GLU A 366 -36.32 10.61 26.30
C GLU A 366 -37.74 10.51 26.86
N GLY A 367 -38.17 11.55 27.57
CA GLY A 367 -39.48 11.62 28.22
C GLY A 367 -39.50 11.00 29.63
N ASP A 368 -40.71 10.67 30.11
CA ASP A 368 -40.95 10.10 31.45
C ASP A 368 -40.96 8.55 31.46
N THR A 369 -40.63 7.93 30.32
CA THR A 369 -40.57 6.48 30.14
C THR A 369 -39.15 5.97 30.33
N ASN A 370 -39.02 4.72 30.81
CA ASN A 370 -37.72 4.08 30.93
C ASN A 370 -37.08 3.91 29.54
N GLY A 371 -35.95 4.57 29.31
CA GLY A 371 -35.21 4.53 28.06
C GLY A 371 -34.12 3.47 28.08
N MET A 372 -33.99 2.66 27.03
CA MET A 372 -32.98 1.61 26.97
C MET A 372 -32.23 1.61 25.63
N PRO A 373 -30.89 1.81 25.64
CA PRO A 373 -30.08 1.63 24.45
C PRO A 373 -30.00 0.15 24.05
N SER A 374 -29.97 -0.08 22.75
CA SER A 374 -29.88 -1.40 22.14
C SER A 374 -28.95 -1.36 20.95
N MET A 375 -28.48 -2.53 20.51
CA MET A 375 -27.72 -2.65 19.28
C MET A 375 -28.19 -3.84 18.46
N ILE A 376 -28.04 -3.71 17.15
CA ILE A 376 -28.38 -4.75 16.19
C ILE A 376 -27.07 -5.24 15.59
N LEU A 377 -26.84 -6.55 15.67
CA LEU A 377 -25.79 -7.22 14.93
C LEU A 377 -26.35 -7.70 13.60
N PHE A 378 -25.74 -7.26 12.50
CA PHE A 378 -26.22 -7.58 11.17
C PHE A 378 -25.10 -7.64 10.14
N ASP A 379 -25.45 -8.11 8.96
CA ASP A 379 -24.64 -8.15 7.76
C ASP A 379 -25.44 -7.52 6.61
N SER A 380 -24.76 -6.76 5.76
CA SER A 380 -25.32 -6.13 4.56
C SER A 380 -24.16 -5.66 3.70
N LEU A 381 -24.39 -5.50 2.40
CA LEU A 381 -23.36 -5.04 1.48
C LEU A 381 -22.95 -3.57 1.74
N ASP A 382 -23.87 -2.73 2.22
CA ASP A 382 -23.63 -1.30 2.45
C ASP A 382 -23.37 -0.93 3.93
N GLY A 383 -23.38 -1.93 4.83
CA GLY A 383 -23.24 -1.71 6.26
C GLY A 383 -24.43 -0.98 6.89
N ARG A 384 -25.63 -1.07 6.32
CA ARG A 384 -26.85 -0.41 6.85
C ARG A 384 -27.99 -1.37 7.15
N VAL A 385 -28.87 -0.95 8.04
CA VAL A 385 -30.08 -1.70 8.38
C VAL A 385 -31.21 -1.37 7.42
N HIS A 386 -31.79 -2.39 6.79
CA HIS A 386 -32.85 -2.26 5.80
C HIS A 386 -34.17 -2.88 6.28
N LYS A 387 -35.27 -2.16 6.07
CA LYS A 387 -36.63 -2.63 6.45
C LYS A 387 -37.39 -3.24 5.26
N GLU A 388 -37.22 -2.67 4.07
CA GLU A 388 -37.92 -3.07 2.84
C GLU A 388 -37.37 -4.38 2.27
N GLU A 389 -38.26 -5.31 1.92
CA GLU A 389 -37.87 -6.68 1.54
C GLU A 389 -37.00 -6.74 0.28
N LYS A 390 -37.35 -5.93 -0.73
CA LYS A 390 -36.57 -5.85 -1.97
C LYS A 390 -35.14 -5.37 -1.69
N THR A 391 -35.00 -4.32 -0.89
CA THR A 391 -33.70 -3.75 -0.52
C THR A 391 -32.88 -4.73 0.32
N LYS A 392 -33.54 -5.52 1.19
CA LYS A 392 -32.87 -6.58 1.93
C LYS A 392 -32.32 -7.68 1.01
N GLU A 393 -33.06 -8.09 -0.01
CA GLU A 393 -32.56 -9.04 -1.02
C GLU A 393 -31.39 -8.43 -1.80
N ASP A 394 -31.57 -7.24 -2.36
CA ASP A 394 -30.59 -6.57 -3.22
C ASP A 394 -29.27 -6.28 -2.48
N LEU A 395 -29.34 -5.89 -1.19
CA LEU A 395 -28.17 -5.59 -0.34
C LEU A 395 -27.79 -6.73 0.60
N CYS A 396 -28.40 -7.90 0.41
CA CYS A 396 -28.17 -9.12 1.20
C CYS A 396 -28.18 -8.86 2.72
N TYR A 397 -29.11 -8.04 3.19
CA TYR A 397 -29.29 -7.71 4.60
C TYR A 397 -29.69 -8.96 5.39
N TYR A 398 -29.00 -9.21 6.50
CA TYR A 398 -29.28 -10.33 7.38
C TYR A 398 -29.01 -9.94 8.84
N GLU A 399 -30.02 -10.11 9.70
CA GLU A 399 -29.93 -9.77 11.12
C GLU A 399 -29.52 -10.99 11.94
N PHE A 400 -28.43 -10.89 12.70
CA PHE A 400 -27.95 -11.98 13.56
C PHE A 400 -28.69 -11.99 14.89
N ALA A 401 -28.59 -10.90 15.63
CA ALA A 401 -29.17 -10.75 16.95
C ALA A 401 -29.36 -9.27 17.29
N GLU A 402 -30.30 -9.01 18.19
CA GLU A 402 -30.43 -7.73 18.87
C GLU A 402 -30.02 -7.89 20.32
N ILE A 403 -29.30 -6.89 20.84
CA ILE A 403 -28.76 -6.88 22.19
C ILE A 403 -29.18 -5.58 22.86
N ARG A 404 -30.02 -5.69 23.89
CA ARG A 404 -30.31 -4.59 24.81
C ARG A 404 -29.20 -4.51 25.85
N PHE A 405 -28.90 -3.30 26.31
CA PHE A 405 -27.74 -3.07 27.19
C PHE A 405 -27.99 -3.55 28.64
N ASP A 406 -29.21 -3.95 28.95
CA ASP A 406 -29.58 -4.67 30.17
C ASP A 406 -29.28 -6.18 30.11
N GLY A 407 -28.87 -6.69 28.94
CA GLY A 407 -28.57 -8.10 28.71
C GLY A 407 -29.71 -8.90 28.09
N GLU A 408 -30.88 -8.30 27.86
CA GLU A 408 -31.90 -8.95 27.06
C GLU A 408 -31.43 -9.07 25.60
N THR A 409 -31.65 -10.24 25.00
CA THR A 409 -31.25 -10.49 23.61
C THR A 409 -32.37 -11.13 22.82
N VAL A 410 -32.47 -10.76 21.54
CA VAL A 410 -33.37 -11.40 20.59
C VAL A 410 -32.50 -12.07 19.54
N CYS A 411 -32.45 -13.40 19.56
CA CYS A 411 -31.78 -14.19 18.53
C CYS A 411 -32.68 -14.28 17.30
N ARG A 412 -32.20 -13.84 16.13
CA ARG A 412 -32.94 -13.94 14.86
C ARG A 412 -32.27 -14.89 13.90
N GLY A 413 -31.05 -14.56 13.49
CA GLY A 413 -30.28 -15.30 12.49
C GLY A 413 -28.98 -15.91 13.01
N ALA A 414 -28.58 -15.61 14.24
CA ALA A 414 -27.48 -16.28 14.92
C ALA A 414 -27.86 -17.72 15.29
N ARG A 415 -26.87 -18.62 15.34
CA ARG A 415 -27.08 -20.01 15.77
C ARG A 415 -27.35 -20.12 17.25
N LYS A 416 -26.66 -19.29 18.04
CA LYS A 416 -26.78 -19.25 19.50
C LYS A 416 -26.30 -17.91 20.02
N VAL A 417 -26.94 -17.43 21.08
CA VAL A 417 -26.51 -16.26 21.85
C VAL A 417 -26.35 -16.71 23.30
N LYS A 418 -25.22 -16.37 23.91
CA LYS A 418 -24.95 -16.58 25.34
C LYS A 418 -24.73 -15.22 25.99
N VAL A 419 -25.39 -14.98 27.11
CA VAL A 419 -25.25 -13.76 27.90
C VAL A 419 -24.72 -14.14 29.29
N ASP A 420 -23.67 -13.47 29.73
CA ASP A 420 -23.12 -13.54 31.07
C ASP A 420 -23.12 -12.11 31.65
N ILE A 421 -23.69 -11.92 32.85
CA ILE A 421 -23.82 -10.61 33.50
C ILE A 421 -23.06 -10.65 34.83
N ASP A 422 -22.06 -9.79 34.97
CA ASP A 422 -21.25 -9.65 36.18
C ASP A 422 -21.49 -8.26 36.81
N GLY A 423 -21.90 -8.19 38.08
CA GLY A 423 -22.15 -6.91 38.78
C GLY A 423 -23.01 -7.06 40.04
N VAL A 424 -23.19 -5.97 40.79
CA VAL A 424 -24.04 -5.92 41.98
C VAL A 424 -25.45 -5.49 41.57
N GLU A 425 -26.48 -6.31 41.83
CA GLU A 425 -27.87 -5.84 41.79
C GLU A 425 -28.06 -4.76 42.86
N GLN A 426 -27.95 -3.49 42.49
CA GLN A 426 -28.56 -2.41 43.25
C GLN A 426 -29.96 -2.15 42.70
N GLY A 427 -30.89 -1.84 43.61
CA GLY A 427 -32.34 -1.83 43.36
C GLY A 427 -32.78 -1.05 42.11
N VAL A 428 -33.99 -1.39 41.63
CA VAL A 428 -34.65 -0.91 40.41
C VAL A 428 -34.04 0.38 39.85
N ASP A 429 -33.13 0.20 38.89
CA ASP A 429 -32.63 1.29 38.07
C ASP A 429 -33.82 1.92 37.33
N THR A 430 -34.20 3.12 37.75
CA THR A 430 -35.34 3.83 37.17
C THR A 430 -35.11 4.21 35.70
N GLY A 431 -33.87 4.11 35.19
CA GLY A 431 -33.47 4.48 33.83
C GLY A 431 -33.68 5.95 33.49
N LEU A 432 -33.87 6.79 34.52
CA LEU A 432 -34.15 8.23 34.42
C LEU A 432 -32.88 9.11 34.39
N GLN A 433 -31.67 8.52 34.41
CA GLN A 433 -30.39 9.24 34.48
C GLN A 433 -29.53 8.99 33.24
N GLU A 434 -28.73 9.99 32.86
CA GLU A 434 -27.71 9.84 31.82
C GLU A 434 -26.63 8.87 32.29
N LYS A 435 -26.29 7.90 31.45
CA LYS A 435 -25.27 6.87 31.70
C LYS A 435 -24.20 6.89 30.62
N GLU A 436 -22.96 6.63 31.03
CA GLU A 436 -21.86 6.37 30.11
C GLU A 436 -21.71 4.87 29.91
N TYR A 437 -21.51 4.45 28.66
CA TYR A 437 -21.25 3.07 28.31
C TYR A 437 -19.91 2.95 27.60
N VAL A 438 -19.18 1.89 27.95
CA VAL A 438 -17.99 1.44 27.26
C VAL A 438 -18.29 0.07 26.66
N ILE A 439 -18.23 -0.02 25.34
CA ILE A 439 -18.51 -1.25 24.60
C ILE A 439 -17.22 -1.74 23.96
N GLU A 440 -16.90 -3.01 24.13
CA GLU A 440 -15.82 -3.67 23.41
C GLU A 440 -16.41 -4.77 22.56
N ALA A 441 -16.18 -4.69 21.25
CA ALA A 441 -16.68 -5.64 20.29
C ALA A 441 -15.54 -6.21 19.45
N VAL A 442 -15.54 -7.52 19.27
CA VAL A 442 -14.56 -8.24 18.46
C VAL A 442 -15.23 -9.42 17.78
N ARG A 443 -14.73 -9.76 16.60
CA ARG A 443 -15.20 -10.93 15.87
C ARG A 443 -14.04 -11.82 15.48
N CYS A 444 -14.14 -13.10 15.80
CA CYS A 444 -13.20 -14.14 15.36
C CYS A 444 -13.98 -15.22 14.63
N LYS A 445 -13.70 -15.41 13.33
CA LYS A 445 -14.36 -16.41 12.47
C LYS A 445 -15.89 -16.31 12.57
N ASP A 446 -16.53 -17.38 13.04
CA ASP A 446 -17.98 -17.57 13.16
C ASP A 446 -18.54 -17.11 14.53
N HIS A 447 -17.77 -16.35 15.32
CA HIS A 447 -18.19 -15.85 16.62
C HIS A 447 -17.92 -14.34 16.77
N ALA A 448 -18.84 -13.65 17.44
CA ALA A 448 -18.67 -12.28 17.89
C ALA A 448 -18.81 -12.20 19.41
N LEU A 449 -18.01 -11.35 20.03
CA LEU A 449 -18.03 -11.06 21.47
C LEU A 449 -18.26 -9.57 21.66
N ILE A 450 -19.25 -9.24 22.48
CA ILE A 450 -19.62 -7.87 22.82
C ILE A 450 -19.64 -7.76 24.33
N LYS A 451 -18.84 -6.86 24.89
CA LYS A 451 -18.84 -6.51 26.31
C LYS A 451 -19.40 -5.11 26.45
N ILE A 452 -20.39 -4.93 27.31
CA ILE A 452 -21.03 -3.65 27.58
C ILE A 452 -20.82 -3.36 29.06
N ASP A 453 -20.08 -2.31 29.36
CA ASP A 453 -19.79 -1.85 30.72
C ASP A 453 -20.47 -0.50 30.95
N ASP A 454 -21.34 -0.41 31.96
CA ASP A 454 -21.99 0.83 32.38
C ASP A 454 -21.39 1.45 33.65
N GLY A 455 -20.25 0.91 34.10
CA GLY A 455 -19.54 1.27 35.33
C GLY A 455 -20.05 0.55 36.58
N SER A 456 -21.24 -0.07 36.53
CA SER A 456 -21.85 -0.81 37.64
C SER A 456 -22.05 -2.30 37.34
N LYS A 457 -22.36 -2.62 36.09
CA LYS A 457 -22.55 -3.97 35.57
C LYS A 457 -21.78 -4.14 34.26
N MET A 458 -21.30 -5.36 34.05
CA MET A 458 -20.70 -5.79 32.81
C MET A 458 -21.58 -6.87 32.18
N VAL A 459 -22.14 -6.57 31.01
CA VAL A 459 -22.90 -7.53 30.20
C VAL A 459 -21.98 -8.05 29.10
N THR A 460 -21.67 -9.34 29.14
CA THR A 460 -20.90 -10.03 28.11
C THR A 460 -21.83 -10.87 27.26
N VAL A 461 -21.91 -10.58 25.96
CA VAL A 461 -22.71 -11.31 24.99
C VAL A 461 -21.79 -11.98 23.98
N THR A 462 -21.87 -13.31 23.92
CA THR A 462 -21.20 -14.12 22.88
C THR A 462 -22.25 -14.56 21.87
N VAL A 463 -22.00 -14.31 20.59
CA VAL A 463 -22.90 -14.62 19.48
C VAL A 463 -22.22 -15.59 18.53
N ALA A 464 -22.80 -16.78 18.35
CA ALA A 464 -22.40 -17.72 17.30
C ALA A 464 -23.11 -17.34 16.00
N LEU A 465 -22.34 -16.80 15.06
CA LEU A 465 -22.80 -16.37 13.74
C LEU A 465 -23.20 -17.57 12.88
N PRO A 466 -24.05 -17.36 11.86
CA PRO A 466 -24.47 -18.42 10.94
C PRO A 466 -23.34 -18.93 10.03
N ASP A 467 -22.30 -18.12 9.79
CA ASP A 467 -21.07 -18.51 9.10
C ASP A 467 -19.93 -17.49 9.36
N SER A 468 -18.68 -17.85 9.05
CA SER A 468 -17.49 -17.01 9.16
C SER A 468 -17.24 -16.09 7.95
N SER A 469 -17.92 -16.30 6.81
CA SER A 469 -17.66 -15.56 5.57
C SER A 469 -18.45 -14.23 5.41
N ARG A 470 -19.46 -14.00 6.27
CA ARG A 470 -20.27 -12.75 6.24
C ARG A 470 -19.50 -11.58 6.85
N TYR A 471 -19.91 -10.33 6.67
CA TYR A 471 -19.43 -9.24 7.54
C TYR A 471 -20.22 -9.23 8.85
N THR A 472 -19.78 -8.46 9.83
CA THR A 472 -20.58 -8.19 11.02
C THR A 472 -20.47 -6.73 11.39
N TYR A 473 -21.62 -6.07 11.41
CA TYR A 473 -21.78 -4.67 11.76
C TYR A 473 -22.61 -4.55 13.02
N ILE A 474 -22.33 -3.51 13.80
CA ILE A 474 -23.13 -3.08 14.95
C ILE A 474 -23.86 -1.80 14.57
N GLY A 475 -25.18 -1.83 14.55
CA GLY A 475 -26.04 -0.65 14.44
C GLY A 475 -26.57 -0.26 15.81
N LEU A 476 -26.26 0.94 16.29
CA LEU A 476 -26.77 1.47 17.55
C LEU A 476 -28.21 1.95 17.38
N THR A 477 -29.07 1.63 18.34
CA THR A 477 -30.49 2.02 18.37
C THR A 477 -30.97 2.03 19.82
N GLY A 478 -32.27 2.10 20.05
CA GLY A 478 -32.84 2.04 21.38
C GLY A 478 -34.34 2.28 21.36
N GLU A 479 -34.89 2.41 22.56
CA GLU A 479 -36.29 2.74 22.80
C GLU A 479 -36.35 3.82 23.89
N ASN A 480 -37.07 4.90 23.61
CA ASN A 480 -37.23 6.09 24.44
C ASN A 480 -35.91 6.60 25.03
N CYS A 481 -34.85 6.65 24.22
CA CYS A 481 -33.52 7.07 24.67
C CYS A 481 -32.75 7.86 23.61
N ARG A 482 -31.80 8.66 24.08
CA ARG A 482 -30.95 9.56 23.34
C ARG A 482 -29.52 9.09 23.48
N ILE A 483 -28.90 8.68 22.39
CA ILE A 483 -27.50 8.26 22.34
C ILE A 483 -26.65 9.43 21.82
N SER A 484 -25.57 9.80 22.52
CA SER A 484 -24.68 10.91 22.13
C SER A 484 -23.22 10.66 22.50
N ASP A 485 -22.33 11.57 22.10
CA ASP A 485 -20.89 11.54 22.41
C ASP A 485 -20.21 10.22 22.04
N VAL A 486 -20.59 9.63 20.91
CA VAL A 486 -20.04 8.33 20.53
C VAL A 486 -18.66 8.50 19.91
N ALA A 487 -17.67 7.87 20.54
CA ALA A 487 -16.29 7.80 20.08
C ALA A 487 -15.90 6.35 19.82
N ILE A 488 -15.30 6.09 18.67
CA ILE A 488 -14.91 4.74 18.23
C ILE A 488 -13.38 4.69 18.13
N SER A 489 -12.78 3.61 18.58
CA SER A 489 -11.37 3.31 18.33
C SER A 489 -11.16 1.83 18.10
N LYS A 490 -10.16 1.46 17.30
CA LYS A 490 -9.79 0.07 17.01
C LYS A 490 -8.37 -0.20 17.48
N SER A 491 -8.13 -1.39 18.04
CA SER A 491 -6.76 -1.85 18.30
C SER A 491 -6.02 -2.08 16.98
N LYS A 492 -4.70 -1.83 16.98
CA LYS A 492 -3.85 -2.12 15.82
C LYS A 492 -3.57 -3.60 15.65
N ASP A 493 -3.50 -4.31 16.77
CA ASP A 493 -3.16 -5.73 16.80
C ASP A 493 -4.42 -6.58 16.71
N TRP A 494 -4.30 -7.68 15.96
CA TRP A 494 -5.33 -8.71 15.89
C TRP A 494 -5.33 -9.56 17.17
N VAL A 495 -6.51 -10.02 17.57
CA VAL A 495 -6.66 -10.95 18.68
C VAL A 495 -6.36 -12.38 18.23
N SER A 496 -6.02 -13.25 19.18
CA SER A 496 -5.85 -14.69 18.90
C SER A 496 -7.17 -15.34 18.48
N GLU A 497 -7.10 -16.43 17.71
CA GLU A 497 -8.32 -17.16 17.29
C GLU A 497 -9.14 -17.67 18.47
N ASP A 498 -8.47 -18.05 19.57
CA ASP A 498 -9.11 -18.56 20.78
C ASP A 498 -9.59 -17.46 21.74
N TYR A 499 -9.56 -16.18 21.31
CA TYR A 499 -9.96 -15.06 22.15
C TYR A 499 -11.44 -15.13 22.58
N ILE A 500 -12.31 -15.66 21.72
CA ILE A 500 -13.75 -15.79 21.99
C ILE A 500 -14.06 -17.23 22.41
N PRO A 501 -14.62 -17.46 23.61
CA PRO A 501 -15.07 -18.78 24.02
C PRO A 501 -16.15 -19.31 23.07
N ARG A 502 -15.95 -20.50 22.49
CA ARG A 502 -16.94 -21.09 21.58
C ARG A 502 -18.20 -21.49 22.36
N ILE A 503 -19.36 -21.14 21.81
CA ILE A 503 -20.67 -21.50 22.39
C ILE A 503 -21.48 -22.44 21.48
N ALA A 504 -21.04 -22.63 20.24
CA ALA A 504 -21.58 -23.54 19.24
C ALA A 504 -20.45 -24.31 18.52
N GLU A 505 -20.80 -25.44 17.91
CA GLU A 505 -19.88 -26.26 17.11
C GLU A 505 -19.30 -25.47 15.94
N LYS A 506 -18.10 -25.85 15.48
CA LYS A 506 -17.46 -25.21 14.33
C LYS A 506 -18.27 -25.51 13.07
N ILE A 507 -18.57 -24.50 12.28
CA ILE A 507 -19.16 -24.70 10.95
C ILE A 507 -18.07 -25.24 10.03
N SER A 508 -18.39 -26.36 9.39
CA SER A 508 -17.50 -27.05 8.49
C SER A 508 -18.30 -27.56 7.30
N TYR A 509 -17.87 -27.19 6.10
CA TYR A 509 -18.41 -27.70 4.84
C TYR A 509 -17.46 -28.74 4.21
N ILE A 510 -16.53 -29.26 5.00
CA ILE A 510 -15.47 -30.18 4.58
C ILE A 510 -15.58 -31.58 5.18
N GLU A 511 -16.72 -31.93 5.77
CA GLU A 511 -16.98 -33.25 6.42
C GLU A 511 -17.15 -34.41 5.42
N GLY A 512 -16.82 -34.19 4.14
CA GLY A 512 -16.87 -35.18 3.07
C GLY A 512 -15.66 -36.13 3.04
N PRO A 513 -15.57 -37.00 2.00
CA PRO A 513 -14.42 -37.87 1.80
C PRO A 513 -13.13 -37.06 1.73
N GLN A 514 -12.08 -37.60 2.36
CA GLN A 514 -10.74 -37.04 2.34
C GLN A 514 -9.89 -37.82 1.32
N GLY A 515 -9.19 -37.09 0.45
CA GLY A 515 -8.28 -37.67 -0.53
C GLY A 515 -6.84 -37.77 0.00
N ASP A 516 -5.87 -37.60 -0.90
CA ASP A 516 -4.44 -37.60 -0.58
C ASP A 516 -4.02 -36.36 0.23
N VAL A 517 -4.76 -35.26 0.07
CA VAL A 517 -4.54 -33.99 0.76
C VAL A 517 -5.74 -33.70 1.68
N PRO A 518 -5.52 -33.17 2.90
CA PRO A 518 -6.61 -32.78 3.79
C PRO A 518 -7.57 -31.78 3.14
N ASN A 519 -8.86 -31.97 3.40
CA ASN A 519 -9.90 -31.02 2.97
C ASN A 519 -9.65 -29.65 3.62
N VAL A 520 -9.97 -28.57 2.90
CA VAL A 520 -9.73 -27.19 3.35
C VAL A 520 -10.97 -26.34 3.12
N GLN A 521 -11.32 -25.54 4.13
CA GLN A 521 -12.37 -24.53 4.04
C GLN A 521 -11.71 -23.16 4.07
N ILE A 522 -12.00 -22.35 3.07
CA ILE A 522 -11.46 -21.01 2.92
C ILE A 522 -12.58 -20.01 3.19
N ASP A 523 -12.51 -19.33 4.34
CA ASP A 523 -13.58 -18.44 4.83
C ASP A 523 -13.51 -17.02 4.25
N GLY A 524 -12.36 -16.62 3.72
CA GLY A 524 -12.14 -15.35 3.03
C GLY A 524 -10.93 -15.43 2.09
N HIS A 525 -10.63 -14.35 1.40
CA HIS A 525 -9.59 -14.31 0.37
C HIS A 525 -8.24 -14.86 0.85
N ARG A 526 -7.88 -16.06 0.38
CA ARG A 526 -6.61 -16.78 0.67
C ARG A 526 -6.30 -16.92 2.16
N THR A 527 -7.33 -17.03 3.01
CA THR A 527 -7.13 -17.18 4.46
C THR A 527 -6.59 -18.56 4.84
N GLU A 528 -6.83 -19.57 4.00
CA GLU A 528 -6.44 -20.97 4.21
C GLU A 528 -6.02 -21.57 2.87
N SER A 529 -5.10 -22.53 2.89
CA SER A 529 -4.63 -23.22 1.68
C SER A 529 -4.21 -24.65 2.00
N THR A 530 -4.09 -25.48 0.96
CA THR A 530 -3.41 -26.78 1.11
C THR A 530 -1.91 -26.59 1.36
N ALA A 531 -1.24 -27.65 1.80
CA ALA A 531 0.21 -27.72 1.69
C ALA A 531 0.65 -27.65 0.22
N GLY A 532 1.87 -27.16 -0.04
CA GLY A 532 2.42 -27.10 -1.38
C GLY A 532 2.70 -28.47 -1.96
N ILE A 533 2.20 -28.69 -3.17
CA ILE A 533 2.35 -29.91 -3.95
C ILE A 533 3.42 -29.63 -5.02
N PRO A 534 4.56 -30.35 -5.03
CA PRO A 534 5.62 -30.11 -6.02
C PRO A 534 5.10 -30.27 -7.46
N ILE A 535 5.31 -29.26 -8.29
CA ILE A 535 4.87 -29.27 -9.69
C ILE A 535 5.83 -30.09 -10.53
N THR A 536 5.33 -31.19 -11.07
CA THR A 536 6.01 -32.07 -12.04
C THR A 536 5.22 -32.12 -13.35
N ASP A 537 5.88 -32.46 -14.45
CA ASP A 537 5.18 -32.70 -15.72
C ASP A 537 4.20 -33.88 -15.57
N GLY A 538 2.95 -33.68 -15.97
CA GLY A 538 1.88 -34.68 -15.81
C GLY A 538 1.18 -34.69 -14.45
N LEU A 539 1.50 -33.76 -13.53
CA LEU A 539 0.77 -33.63 -12.27
C LEU A 539 -0.71 -33.29 -12.56
N GLU A 540 -1.62 -34.03 -11.94
CA GLU A 540 -3.05 -33.76 -11.98
C GLU A 540 -3.60 -33.70 -10.55
N ILE A 541 -4.35 -32.65 -10.25
CA ILE A 541 -5.02 -32.45 -8.96
C ILE A 541 -6.53 -32.45 -9.23
N SER A 542 -7.23 -33.44 -8.70
CA SER A 542 -8.69 -33.51 -8.77
C SER A 542 -9.31 -33.26 -7.40
N PHE A 543 -10.39 -32.49 -7.32
CA PHE A 543 -11.06 -32.19 -6.06
C PHE A 543 -12.53 -31.83 -6.29
N HIS A 544 -13.34 -32.06 -5.27
CA HIS A 544 -14.69 -31.55 -5.20
C HIS A 544 -14.69 -30.16 -4.54
N THR A 545 -15.43 -29.21 -5.09
CA THR A 545 -15.50 -27.86 -4.55
C THR A 545 -16.91 -27.29 -4.57
N MET A 546 -17.22 -26.44 -3.59
CA MET A 546 -18.40 -25.59 -3.58
C MET A 546 -18.11 -24.21 -2.98
N SER A 547 -18.80 -23.17 -3.44
CA SER A 547 -18.86 -21.90 -2.70
C SER A 547 -19.62 -22.10 -1.38
N LEU A 548 -19.21 -21.41 -0.32
CA LEU A 548 -19.91 -21.45 0.96
C LEU A 548 -21.38 -20.99 0.80
N PRO A 549 -22.33 -21.48 1.62
CA PRO A 549 -23.74 -21.14 1.45
C PRO A 549 -24.04 -19.65 1.53
N THR A 550 -23.19 -18.87 2.18
CA THR A 550 -23.33 -17.41 2.34
C THR A 550 -22.56 -16.62 1.28
N SER A 551 -21.84 -17.29 0.38
CA SER A 551 -21.17 -16.68 -0.76
C SER A 551 -22.17 -16.03 -1.72
N ARG A 552 -21.84 -14.82 -2.17
CA ARG A 552 -22.75 -13.95 -2.92
C ARG A 552 -22.27 -13.62 -4.32
N LEU A 553 -21.00 -13.89 -4.62
CA LEU A 553 -20.32 -13.28 -5.75
C LEU A 553 -19.67 -14.37 -6.61
N ILE A 554 -19.49 -14.08 -7.89
CA ILE A 554 -18.94 -15.03 -8.87
C ILE A 554 -17.49 -15.43 -8.54
N TRP A 555 -16.76 -14.56 -7.86
CA TRP A 555 -15.36 -14.76 -7.56
C TRP A 555 -15.11 -15.47 -6.23
N HIS A 556 -16.18 -15.85 -5.52
CA HIS A 556 -16.12 -16.74 -4.37
C HIS A 556 -15.92 -18.18 -4.85
N CYS A 557 -14.70 -18.48 -5.24
CA CYS A 557 -14.34 -19.73 -5.89
C CYS A 557 -12.95 -20.20 -5.46
N PRO A 558 -12.58 -21.42 -5.84
CA PRO A 558 -11.23 -21.94 -5.62
C PRO A 558 -10.20 -21.21 -6.47
N PHE A 559 -8.98 -21.14 -5.93
CA PHE A 559 -7.79 -20.64 -6.59
C PHE A 559 -6.71 -21.71 -6.62
N ILE A 560 -5.84 -21.62 -7.60
CA ILE A 560 -4.61 -22.39 -7.72
C ILE A 560 -3.45 -21.41 -7.56
N GLU A 561 -2.68 -21.58 -6.50
CA GLU A 561 -1.48 -20.80 -6.20
C GLU A 561 -0.26 -21.50 -6.77
N ILE A 562 0.51 -20.82 -7.61
CA ILE A 562 1.82 -21.28 -8.11
C ILE A 562 2.88 -20.44 -7.40
N PHE A 563 3.70 -21.09 -6.58
CA PHE A 563 4.62 -20.37 -5.71
C PHE A 563 5.93 -21.11 -5.46
N HIS A 564 6.91 -20.37 -4.97
CA HIS A 564 8.10 -20.92 -4.33
C HIS A 564 8.06 -20.62 -2.84
N SER A 565 8.46 -21.58 -2.02
CA SER A 565 8.90 -21.32 -0.65
C SER A 565 9.88 -22.40 -0.21
N ARG A 566 10.71 -22.08 0.79
CA ARG A 566 11.77 -22.98 1.26
C ARG A 566 11.23 -24.24 1.95
N ASP A 567 10.07 -24.12 2.58
CA ASP A 567 9.40 -25.18 3.33
C ASP A 567 8.22 -25.80 2.58
N GLY A 568 7.94 -25.34 1.36
CA GLY A 568 6.79 -25.80 0.56
C GLY A 568 5.43 -25.36 1.13
N SER A 569 5.40 -24.40 2.06
CA SER A 569 4.17 -23.84 2.60
C SER A 569 3.83 -22.49 1.98
N VAL A 570 2.54 -22.22 1.81
CA VAL A 570 2.02 -20.91 1.40
C VAL A 570 2.34 -19.89 2.51
N ASN A 571 2.83 -18.70 2.13
CA ASN A 571 3.34 -17.68 3.04
C ASN A 571 4.49 -18.16 3.96
N GLY A 572 5.19 -19.22 3.56
CA GLY A 572 6.35 -19.76 4.26
C GLY A 572 7.62 -18.91 4.15
N LYS A 573 8.76 -19.46 4.56
CA LYS A 573 10.04 -18.74 4.45
C LYS A 573 10.48 -18.61 2.99
N ASP A 574 10.92 -17.41 2.59
CA ASP A 574 11.31 -17.11 1.19
C ASP A 574 10.15 -17.34 0.21
N TYR A 575 8.92 -17.06 0.66
CA TYR A 575 7.72 -17.19 -0.16
C TYR A 575 7.71 -16.19 -1.32
N ARG A 576 7.40 -16.69 -2.51
CA ARG A 576 7.23 -15.91 -3.75
C ARG A 576 6.02 -16.43 -4.50
N ASP A 577 5.11 -15.52 -4.82
CA ASP A 577 3.89 -15.82 -5.57
C ASP A 577 4.14 -15.58 -7.08
N TYR A 578 4.07 -16.64 -7.89
CA TYR A 578 4.32 -16.55 -9.33
C TYR A 578 3.03 -16.40 -10.13
N ALA A 579 1.94 -17.05 -9.71
CA ALA A 579 0.64 -16.91 -10.35
C ALA A 579 -0.49 -17.37 -9.43
N LEU A 580 -1.63 -16.70 -9.52
CA LEU A 580 -2.88 -17.12 -8.88
C LEU A 580 -3.94 -17.32 -9.97
N VAL A 581 -4.23 -18.57 -10.30
CA VAL A 581 -5.24 -18.93 -11.29
C VAL A 581 -6.58 -19.13 -10.57
N ARG A 582 -7.57 -18.28 -10.84
CA ARG A 582 -8.90 -18.39 -10.24
C ARG A 582 -9.81 -19.18 -11.16
N LEU A 583 -10.64 -20.06 -10.58
CA LEU A 583 -11.50 -20.95 -11.38
C LEU A 583 -12.71 -20.26 -12.03
N ASP A 584 -12.98 -19.00 -11.69
CA ASP A 584 -13.89 -18.12 -12.42
C ASP A 584 -13.25 -17.55 -13.70
N GLY A 585 -11.99 -17.87 -13.99
CA GLY A 585 -11.26 -17.35 -15.14
C GLY A 585 -10.63 -15.98 -14.88
N GLU A 586 -10.69 -15.41 -13.68
CA GLU A 586 -9.78 -14.31 -13.34
C GLU A 586 -8.37 -14.88 -13.06
N ASN A 587 -7.32 -14.10 -13.29
CA ASN A 587 -5.96 -14.50 -12.90
C ASN A 587 -5.23 -13.30 -12.34
N TRP A 588 -4.39 -13.48 -11.33
CA TRP A 588 -3.42 -12.48 -10.88
C TRP A 588 -2.00 -12.83 -11.33
N LYS A 589 -1.40 -11.93 -12.12
CA LYS A 589 0.04 -11.95 -12.38
C LYS A 589 0.80 -11.81 -11.05
N GLY A 590 1.81 -12.65 -10.85
CA GLY A 590 2.75 -12.58 -9.73
C GLY A 590 3.59 -11.28 -9.75
N GLU A 591 4.26 -11.00 -8.65
CA GLU A 591 5.04 -9.77 -8.46
C GLU A 591 6.33 -9.80 -9.29
N GLY A 592 6.31 -9.33 -10.54
CA GLY A 592 7.50 -8.95 -11.36
C GLY A 592 8.56 -10.03 -11.64
N GLU A 593 8.46 -11.21 -11.04
CA GLU A 593 9.44 -12.31 -11.07
C GLU A 593 8.94 -13.52 -11.87
N SER A 594 7.76 -13.39 -12.50
CA SER A 594 7.19 -14.33 -13.45
C SER A 594 6.54 -13.59 -14.62
N ASP A 595 6.57 -14.19 -15.82
CA ASP A 595 5.70 -13.80 -16.92
C ASP A 595 4.51 -14.76 -16.97
N ASP A 596 3.30 -14.22 -16.90
CA ASP A 596 2.10 -15.00 -16.69
C ASP A 596 1.00 -14.62 -17.70
N GLN A 597 0.55 -15.63 -18.44
CA GLN A 597 -0.43 -15.49 -19.52
C GLN A 597 -1.63 -16.38 -19.25
N LEU A 598 -2.81 -15.78 -19.11
CA LEU A 598 -4.07 -16.50 -19.01
C LEU A 598 -4.84 -16.40 -20.32
N THR A 599 -5.27 -17.54 -20.83
CA THR A 599 -6.26 -17.64 -21.91
C THR A 599 -7.54 -18.27 -21.36
N ILE A 600 -8.67 -17.65 -21.66
CA ILE A 600 -9.99 -18.12 -21.24
C ILE A 600 -10.82 -18.31 -22.50
N GLU A 601 -11.41 -19.50 -22.65
CA GLU A 601 -12.37 -19.77 -23.70
C GLU A 601 -13.71 -20.18 -23.09
N LYS A 602 -14.80 -19.61 -23.60
CA LYS A 602 -16.17 -19.97 -23.18
C LYS A 602 -16.75 -20.91 -24.22
N THR A 603 -17.10 -22.12 -23.79
CA THR A 603 -17.75 -23.13 -24.65
C THR A 603 -19.26 -22.92 -24.70
N ASP A 604 -19.95 -23.67 -25.55
CA ASP A 604 -21.42 -23.67 -25.65
C ASP A 604 -22.13 -24.09 -24.34
N GLU A 605 -21.40 -24.70 -23.40
CA GLU A 605 -21.91 -25.04 -22.07
C GLU A 605 -22.02 -23.82 -21.14
N PHE A 606 -21.21 -22.78 -21.37
CA PHE A 606 -21.28 -21.55 -20.59
C PHE A 606 -22.50 -20.74 -21.02
N LYS A 607 -23.55 -20.76 -20.19
CA LYS A 607 -24.79 -20.02 -20.44
C LYS A 607 -24.71 -18.58 -19.93
N SER A 608 -24.39 -18.43 -18.65
CA SER A 608 -24.32 -17.13 -17.98
C SER A 608 -23.50 -17.23 -16.68
N TRP A 609 -23.06 -16.08 -16.16
CA TRP A 609 -22.38 -16.00 -14.87
C TRP A 609 -23.29 -16.33 -13.68
N GLU A 610 -24.60 -16.08 -13.78
CA GLU A 610 -25.56 -16.49 -12.75
C GLU A 610 -25.73 -18.01 -12.71
N ASP A 611 -25.74 -18.66 -13.88
CA ASP A 611 -25.75 -20.12 -13.97
C ASP A 611 -24.45 -20.70 -13.40
N TRP A 612 -23.31 -20.09 -13.71
CA TRP A 612 -22.01 -20.49 -13.17
C TRP A 612 -21.97 -20.37 -11.64
N LYS A 613 -22.47 -19.26 -11.08
CA LYS A 613 -22.58 -19.04 -9.63
C LYS A 613 -23.50 -20.07 -8.97
N SER A 614 -24.62 -20.39 -9.61
CA SER A 614 -25.53 -21.45 -9.14
C SER A 614 -24.86 -22.82 -9.15
N TYR A 615 -24.08 -23.12 -10.20
CA TYR A 615 -23.30 -24.36 -10.32
C TYR A 615 -22.24 -24.46 -9.22
N ASN A 616 -21.47 -23.41 -9.01
CA ASN A 616 -20.44 -23.38 -7.97
C ASN A 616 -21.02 -23.54 -6.56
N ARG A 617 -22.19 -22.94 -6.29
CA ARG A 617 -22.88 -23.11 -5.00
C ARG A 617 -23.43 -24.51 -4.77
N LYS A 618 -23.79 -25.25 -5.83
CA LYS A 618 -24.26 -26.65 -5.73
C LYS A 618 -23.13 -27.63 -5.45
N GLY A 619 -21.91 -27.25 -5.80
CA GLY A 619 -20.73 -28.08 -5.72
C GLY A 619 -20.51 -28.90 -6.98
N TYR A 620 -19.24 -29.09 -7.34
CA TYR A 620 -18.81 -29.80 -8.54
C TYR A 620 -17.42 -30.39 -8.40
N ASP A 621 -17.13 -31.39 -9.23
CA ASP A 621 -15.81 -31.98 -9.35
C ASP A 621 -14.98 -31.17 -10.36
N CYS A 622 -13.76 -30.84 -9.95
CA CYS A 622 -12.79 -30.10 -10.74
C CYS A 622 -11.54 -30.95 -10.93
N THR A 623 -10.88 -30.78 -12.07
CA THR A 623 -9.59 -31.38 -12.35
C THR A 623 -8.68 -30.33 -12.95
N VAL A 624 -7.49 -30.19 -12.36
CA VAL A 624 -6.46 -29.24 -12.75
C VAL A 624 -5.25 -30.04 -13.20
N ARG A 625 -4.82 -29.80 -14.44
CA ARG A 625 -3.66 -30.47 -15.03
C ARG A 625 -2.50 -29.52 -15.10
N PHE A 626 -1.32 -30.02 -14.76
CA PHE A 626 -0.09 -29.28 -14.76
C PHE A 626 0.89 -29.89 -15.76
N GLY A 627 1.42 -29.06 -16.65
CA GLY A 627 2.60 -29.39 -17.46
C GLY A 627 3.81 -28.60 -16.96
N ARG A 628 5.00 -29.20 -17.06
CA ARG A 628 6.23 -28.51 -16.67
C ARG A 628 7.37 -28.76 -17.65
N GLN A 629 7.88 -27.68 -18.23
CA GLN A 629 9.04 -27.70 -19.12
C GLN A 629 10.08 -26.67 -18.64
N GLY A 630 11.07 -27.13 -17.87
CA GLY A 630 12.09 -26.27 -17.27
C GLY A 630 11.47 -25.29 -16.25
N ASN A 631 11.52 -24.00 -16.58
CA ASN A 631 10.94 -22.90 -15.80
C ASN A 631 9.54 -22.48 -16.26
N VAL A 632 8.98 -23.14 -17.27
CA VAL A 632 7.62 -22.89 -17.76
C VAL A 632 6.68 -23.90 -17.13
N ILE A 633 5.60 -23.39 -16.54
CA ILE A 633 4.51 -24.14 -15.95
C ILE A 633 3.24 -23.84 -16.74
N THR A 634 2.49 -24.89 -17.06
CA THR A 634 1.19 -24.78 -17.71
C THR A 634 0.13 -25.35 -16.79
N VAL A 635 -1.01 -24.66 -16.69
CA VAL A 635 -2.17 -25.09 -15.89
C VAL A 635 -3.40 -25.10 -16.79
N ASP A 636 -4.04 -26.26 -16.87
CA ASP A 636 -5.23 -26.50 -17.69
C ASP A 636 -6.39 -26.99 -16.83
N THR A 637 -7.54 -26.33 -16.94
CA THR A 637 -8.76 -26.78 -16.27
C THR A 637 -10.01 -26.33 -17.03
N VAL A 638 -11.12 -27.03 -16.81
CA VAL A 638 -12.42 -26.71 -17.39
C VAL A 638 -13.46 -26.68 -16.29
N ASN A 639 -14.20 -25.57 -16.19
CA ASN A 639 -15.19 -25.36 -15.16
C ASN A 639 -16.47 -24.72 -15.72
N TYR A 640 -17.55 -25.50 -15.78
CA TYR A 640 -18.87 -25.07 -16.27
C TYR A 640 -18.80 -24.27 -17.59
N GLY A 641 -18.14 -24.86 -18.59
CA GLY A 641 -17.95 -24.25 -19.91
C GLY A 641 -16.89 -23.14 -19.97
N ILE A 642 -16.17 -22.85 -18.89
CA ILE A 642 -14.98 -21.98 -18.89
C ILE A 642 -13.74 -22.87 -19.00
N VAL A 643 -13.05 -22.81 -20.13
CA VAL A 643 -11.74 -23.43 -20.32
C VAL A 643 -10.69 -22.41 -19.91
N ILE A 644 -9.84 -22.80 -18.97
CA ILE A 644 -8.77 -21.97 -18.42
C ILE A 644 -7.45 -22.62 -18.79
N HIS A 645 -6.65 -21.88 -19.54
CA HIS A 645 -5.28 -22.24 -19.88
C HIS A 645 -4.35 -21.14 -19.38
N ASN A 646 -3.46 -21.48 -18.46
CA ASN A 646 -2.48 -20.57 -17.90
C ASN A 646 -1.06 -21.03 -18.22
N VAL A 647 -0.21 -20.10 -18.64
CA VAL A 647 1.22 -20.32 -18.86
C VAL A 647 1.98 -19.34 -17.97
N THR A 648 2.72 -19.87 -17.00
CA THR A 648 3.58 -19.11 -16.09
C THR A 648 5.03 -19.45 -16.35
N THR A 649 5.84 -18.44 -16.68
CA THR A 649 7.29 -18.54 -16.85
C THR A 649 7.99 -17.95 -15.63
N VAL A 650 8.70 -18.77 -14.88
CA VAL A 650 9.46 -18.33 -13.69
C VAL A 650 10.81 -17.76 -14.10
N LEU A 651 11.12 -16.52 -13.68
CA LEU A 651 12.30 -15.77 -14.16
C LEU A 651 13.47 -15.75 -13.18
N ASP A 652 13.26 -16.09 -11.91
CA ASP A 652 14.26 -15.98 -10.83
C ASP A 652 15.20 -17.21 -10.69
N GLY A 653 15.03 -18.22 -11.55
CA GLY A 653 15.87 -19.42 -11.59
C GLY A 653 15.61 -20.43 -10.46
N LYS A 654 14.52 -20.29 -9.69
CA LYS A 654 14.12 -21.28 -8.67
C LYS A 654 13.56 -22.53 -9.36
N ASN A 655 13.99 -23.70 -8.88
CA ASN A 655 13.53 -24.99 -9.40
C ASN A 655 12.43 -25.64 -8.54
N ASP A 656 12.40 -25.35 -7.24
CA ASP A 656 11.40 -25.92 -6.33
C ASP A 656 10.13 -25.07 -6.40
N ILE A 657 9.20 -25.48 -7.26
CA ILE A 657 7.94 -24.77 -7.51
C ILE A 657 6.79 -25.67 -7.09
N TYR A 658 5.84 -25.11 -6.36
CA TYR A 658 4.73 -25.81 -5.73
C TYR A 658 3.41 -25.23 -6.23
N ALA A 659 2.38 -26.10 -6.26
CA ALA A 659 0.99 -25.73 -6.40
C ALA A 659 0.28 -25.89 -5.05
N ALA A 660 -0.57 -24.94 -4.67
CA ALA A 660 -1.51 -25.11 -3.57
C ALA A 660 -2.92 -24.74 -4.02
N LEU A 661 -3.92 -25.40 -3.44
CA LEU A 661 -5.30 -24.98 -3.60
C LEU A 661 -5.69 -24.03 -2.47
N SER A 662 -6.35 -22.95 -2.84
CA SER A 662 -6.80 -21.87 -1.96
C SER A 662 -8.15 -21.37 -2.49
N GLY A 663 -8.60 -20.18 -2.09
CA GLY A 663 -9.85 -19.63 -2.62
C GLY A 663 -10.34 -18.38 -1.91
N ASP A 664 -11.62 -18.09 -2.12
CA ASP A 664 -12.38 -17.11 -1.37
C ASP A 664 -13.79 -17.63 -1.14
N GLN A 665 -14.19 -17.75 0.13
CA GLN A 665 -15.48 -18.29 0.56
C GLN A 665 -15.88 -19.59 -0.18
N CYS A 666 -15.01 -20.60 -0.14
CA CYS A 666 -15.27 -21.92 -0.73
C CYS A 666 -14.73 -23.07 0.13
N ALA A 667 -15.28 -24.26 -0.08
CA ALA A 667 -14.80 -25.50 0.51
C ALA A 667 -14.22 -26.41 -0.58
N LEU A 668 -13.08 -27.05 -0.27
CA LEU A 668 -12.39 -28.01 -1.11
C LEU A 668 -12.32 -29.36 -0.39
N THR A 669 -12.80 -30.41 -1.05
CA THR A 669 -12.92 -31.77 -0.50
C THR A 669 -12.48 -32.82 -1.51
N ASP A 670 -12.23 -34.06 -1.05
CA ASP A 670 -11.78 -35.17 -1.90
C ASP A 670 -10.58 -34.82 -2.79
N ILE A 671 -9.60 -34.11 -2.23
CA ILE A 671 -8.44 -33.62 -2.97
C ILE A 671 -7.47 -34.78 -3.22
N ARG A 672 -7.31 -35.17 -4.48
CA ARG A 672 -6.47 -36.29 -4.92
C ARG A 672 -5.39 -35.84 -5.87
N ILE A 673 -4.26 -36.52 -5.80
CA ILE A 673 -3.08 -36.25 -6.62
C ILE A 673 -2.81 -37.47 -7.50
N SER A 674 -2.77 -37.25 -8.81
CA SER A 674 -2.28 -38.23 -9.78
C SER A 674 -1.05 -37.70 -10.51
N LYS A 675 -0.20 -38.63 -10.97
CA LYS A 675 1.05 -38.35 -11.67
C LYS A 675 1.19 -39.24 -12.90
#